data_AF-A0A1A9GE10-F1
#
_entry.id   AF-A0A1A9GE10-F1
#
_cell.length_a   1.000
_cell.length_b   1.000
_cell.length_c   1.000
_cell.angle_alpha   90.00
_cell.angle_beta   90.00
_cell.angle_gamma   90.00
#
_symmetry.space_group_name_H-M   'P 1'
#
loop_
_entity.id
_entity.type
_entity.pdbx_description
1 polymer ?
#
loop_
_entity_poly.entity_id
_entity_poly.type
_entity_poly.pdbx_seq_one_letter_code
_entity_poly.pdbx_strand_id
1 'polypeptide(L)'
;MKKLLLAGLPVLIVFMALPFVVTLMVVMTTTAAAECRTQTSETAPTELGDLGVIDGPVGGPVKGKVTMAQANIPRRSGLDGFRASMPRVLSTNPDFVSLNEASGWSLAQIEAAAPGYDAFRVADHTGDNNSMGNVVLWKRDTWSKANGGRVTLAVDDNTYYKGRPVTWDRFATWVILERADGAVVSVISTHHMTNPHKYPRQHSNPPLTRPQQYGAGMDILLQLRNSLATHGPVLIGGDMNTHASYTDLPWTAAAKMKAAGYGWHNHSVDFIFFPQYQGVRLEGGWDGTMVSDHHWIAARIAMNGAGPESAPTTAATSEGVVNAAHTTRTSAEPPSGDVLAQLMQLRFASSYPTLTTEQARNAITIAQVARDLQVPRYGLQIAIATAIQESKLVNLTGGDRDSGGLFQQRPSTGWGSRAEVTNPVLAARAFFGKAQHTGNPGLLDIPGWQDMPLTQAAQAVQRSGFPDAYAQWEGVAGDITELLGGDLPDLPGVDGEVSNASNCEDTVNPITVGTLNILGAGHTDNQAGGGNEKAGYATWDKRLPGALSAIENAGVSIAGLQEVHGPQAKALAERYSAKWGMYPATGNTQNKVIWDRGSWQMTDSRLVQIPYFNGKDVGMPVVQLTGAADSVNAGQVIWVWSIHNPANTQGNASGHRQEALRRQLATMTELAGTGTPAVILGDFNDGKDGQNSSHCALTPELSNAFGGSAEPCKKPKQDAPIDHIYGANLTWASAEVDNSTQANKIADHPLVTATTAGSSAGCAVATETNYNLGPVKPQLTQLVNILGPMFDIKTVGGYRESATDPHGHPAGLAADFMVPLTPAGKAQGDALVAYAQAHARELGIDYIIWYQRIWSVARADEGWRPMEDRGSATANHLDHPHINVLPNAQVSPVGLEGASCDEVVYPVPAQYIGTDRKNWHDTGPYWTNWHTGTDFSAPCDTTVYAAHAGTIEIDTSQSWAGKQLVKVTTGAGSLTTWYAHMQSVTVSRGQTVAAGEPIGEVGKEGNGSGCHLHFEVHLENGSIYGPDNVDPSTWLAENASKSSRSV
;
A
#
# COMPACT_ATOMS: atom_id res chain seq x y z
N MET A 1 -11.21 80.33 12.90
CA MET A 1 -11.68 80.54 11.51
C MET A 1 -11.93 79.13 10.95
N LYS A 2 -13.14 78.70 10.56
CA LYS A 2 -14.00 79.10 9.42
C LYS A 2 -13.32 78.94 8.04
N LYS A 3 -13.78 77.92 7.29
CA LYS A 3 -13.78 77.78 5.81
C LYS A 3 -12.40 77.55 5.12
N LEU A 4 -12.28 76.82 4.00
CA LEU A 4 -13.22 75.92 3.26
C LEU A 4 -12.43 74.81 2.52
N LEU A 5 -13.13 73.77 2.03
CA LEU A 5 -12.59 72.77 1.09
C LEU A 5 -12.17 73.36 -0.26
N LEU A 6 -11.20 72.74 -0.95
CA LEU A 6 -11.42 72.10 -2.27
C LEU A 6 -10.18 71.36 -2.83
N ALA A 7 -10.45 70.23 -3.51
CA ALA A 7 -9.69 69.53 -4.56
C ALA A 7 -8.24 69.00 -4.30
N GLY A 8 -8.04 67.68 -4.54
CA GLY A 8 -6.75 67.10 -4.94
C GLY A 8 -6.30 65.80 -4.26
N LEU A 9 -6.53 64.64 -4.92
CA LEU A 9 -5.88 63.31 -4.75
C LEU A 9 -5.65 62.71 -3.34
N PRO A 10 -6.19 61.50 -3.10
CA PRO A 10 -5.60 60.50 -2.21
C PRO A 10 -5.18 59.24 -2.99
N VAL A 11 -3.87 59.10 -3.28
CA VAL A 11 -3.27 57.83 -3.77
C VAL A 11 -2.08 57.47 -2.87
N LEU A 12 -2.41 57.18 -1.61
CA LEU A 12 -1.58 56.51 -0.60
C LEU A 12 -2.51 56.10 0.56
N ILE A 13 -2.06 55.20 1.45
CA ILE A 13 -2.87 54.64 2.56
C ILE A 13 -3.98 53.66 2.09
N VAL A 14 -3.57 52.59 1.40
CA VAL A 14 -4.32 51.30 1.32
C VAL A 14 -3.40 50.09 1.64
N PHE A 15 -2.08 50.29 1.73
CA PHE A 15 -1.08 49.23 1.56
C PHE A 15 -0.41 48.66 2.84
N MET A 16 -0.95 48.91 4.04
CA MET A 16 -0.30 48.51 5.31
C MET A 16 -1.22 47.94 6.40
N ALA A 17 -2.34 47.29 6.04
CA ALA A 17 -3.23 46.69 7.04
C ALA A 17 -4.03 45.46 6.54
N LEU A 18 -3.36 44.43 6.01
CA LEU A 18 -3.98 43.10 5.81
C LEU A 18 -2.97 41.92 5.64
N PRO A 19 -2.18 41.56 6.67
CA PRO A 19 -1.89 40.12 6.85
C PRO A 19 -1.67 39.73 8.33
N PHE A 20 -2.73 39.42 9.09
CA PHE A 20 -2.56 38.95 10.49
C PHE A 20 -3.68 38.04 11.05
N VAL A 21 -4.59 37.50 10.22
CA VAL A 21 -5.77 36.74 10.69
C VAL A 21 -5.88 35.31 10.12
N VAL A 22 -5.08 34.95 9.11
CA VAL A 22 -5.21 33.67 8.37
C VAL A 22 -4.23 32.58 8.85
N THR A 23 -3.28 32.92 9.72
CA THR A 23 -2.15 32.02 10.09
C THR A 23 -2.39 31.19 11.36
N LEU A 24 -3.56 31.28 12.01
CA LEU A 24 -3.77 30.70 13.35
C LEU A 24 -4.70 29.46 13.40
N MET A 25 -5.32 29.06 12.29
CA MET A 25 -6.29 27.93 12.26
C MET A 25 -5.79 26.65 11.57
N VAL A 26 -4.62 26.66 10.93
CA VAL A 26 -4.11 25.52 10.12
C VAL A 26 -2.87 24.84 10.78
N VAL A 27 -2.65 25.08 12.07
CA VAL A 27 -1.40 24.69 12.77
C VAL A 27 -1.64 23.79 14.01
N MET A 28 -2.90 23.52 14.38
CA MET A 28 -3.23 22.85 15.66
C MET A 28 -3.70 21.39 15.55
N THR A 29 -3.96 20.85 14.35
CA THR A 29 -4.45 19.47 14.17
C THR A 29 -3.34 18.43 13.93
N THR A 30 -2.11 18.85 13.60
CA THR A 30 -1.01 17.96 13.21
C THR A 30 0.04 17.72 14.30
N THR A 31 -0.11 18.33 15.48
CA THR A 31 0.89 18.26 16.56
C THR A 31 0.63 17.16 17.60
N ALA A 32 -0.62 16.89 17.97
CA ALA A 32 -0.95 15.99 19.08
C ALA A 32 -0.48 14.53 18.86
N ALA A 33 -0.64 14.00 17.65
CA ALA A 33 -0.24 12.62 17.32
C ALA A 33 1.30 12.38 17.27
N ALA A 34 2.12 13.42 17.48
CA ALA A 34 3.57 13.32 17.51
C ALA A 34 4.14 13.03 18.92
N GLU A 35 3.38 13.26 19.99
CA GLU A 35 3.92 13.28 21.36
C GLU A 35 3.85 11.91 22.06
N CYS A 36 2.92 11.03 21.68
CA CYS A 36 2.69 9.71 22.32
C CYS A 36 3.62 8.57 21.83
N ARG A 37 4.93 8.85 21.64
CA ARG A 37 5.84 7.93 20.90
C ARG A 37 7.19 7.66 21.57
N THR A 38 7.21 6.81 22.61
CA THR A 38 8.45 6.27 23.19
C THR A 38 8.32 4.80 23.60
N GLN A 39 9.22 3.95 23.06
CA GLN A 39 9.53 2.56 23.48
C GLN A 39 8.42 1.49 23.24
N THR A 40 8.67 0.21 22.90
CA THR A 40 9.80 -0.53 22.24
C THR A 40 9.34 -1.95 21.84
N SER A 41 9.88 -2.58 20.77
CA SER A 41 9.50 -3.97 20.38
C SER A 41 10.60 -4.79 19.68
N GLU A 42 10.45 -6.12 19.66
CA GLU A 42 11.24 -7.18 18.96
C GLU A 42 10.28 -8.33 18.49
N THR A 43 10.62 -9.51 17.93
CA THR A 43 11.54 -10.00 16.85
C THR A 43 10.82 -11.21 16.14
N ALA A 44 11.32 -12.14 15.30
CA ALA A 44 12.63 -12.61 14.80
C ALA A 44 12.47 -13.35 13.41
N PRO A 45 13.53 -13.73 12.65
CA PRO A 45 13.44 -13.83 11.16
C PRO A 45 14.16 -14.98 10.39
N THR A 46 14.05 -15.03 9.03
CA THR A 46 14.99 -15.73 8.10
C THR A 46 14.90 -15.36 6.59
N GLU A 47 16.09 -15.12 5.98
CA GLU A 47 16.56 -15.41 4.61
C GLU A 47 16.49 -14.36 3.45
N LEU A 48 17.69 -14.07 2.90
CA LEU A 48 18.01 -13.47 1.59
C LEU A 48 17.28 -12.17 1.18
N GLY A 49 17.75 -11.04 1.73
CA GLY A 49 17.14 -9.72 1.53
C GLY A 49 16.14 -9.41 2.64
N ASP A 50 15.51 -10.45 3.21
CA ASP A 50 15.11 -10.39 4.61
C ASP A 50 16.37 -10.23 5.49
N LEU A 51 16.58 -9.01 5.98
CA LEU A 51 17.46 -8.75 7.13
C LEU A 51 16.89 -9.36 8.40
N GLY A 52 15.58 -9.55 8.41
CA GLY A 52 14.80 -9.85 9.59
C GLY A 52 14.55 -8.66 10.48
N VAL A 53 13.81 -8.93 11.56
CA VAL A 53 14.01 -8.17 12.79
C VAL A 53 15.34 -8.62 13.37
N ILE A 54 16.32 -7.72 13.43
CA ILE A 54 17.63 -7.98 14.02
C ILE A 54 17.49 -7.81 15.53
N ASP A 55 17.54 -8.90 16.29
CA ASP A 55 17.47 -8.85 17.76
C ASP A 55 18.68 -8.11 18.35
N GLY A 56 18.47 -7.27 19.36
CA GLY A 56 19.57 -6.67 20.10
C GLY A 56 19.18 -5.64 21.15
N PRO A 57 19.97 -5.52 22.23
CA PRO A 57 19.75 -4.51 23.28
C PRO A 57 19.81 -3.10 22.69
N VAL A 58 18.80 -2.27 23.00
CA VAL A 58 18.80 -0.85 22.67
C VAL A 58 19.62 -0.10 23.73
N GLY A 59 20.81 0.35 23.36
CA GLY A 59 21.80 0.88 24.30
C GLY A 59 21.57 2.33 24.72
N GLY A 60 22.22 2.68 25.83
CA GLY A 60 22.36 4.06 26.26
C GLY A 60 23.40 4.86 25.46
N PRO A 61 23.41 6.20 25.60
CA PRO A 61 24.40 7.10 25.02
C PRO A 61 25.86 6.62 25.18
N VAL A 62 26.54 6.38 24.06
CA VAL A 62 27.93 5.93 24.03
C VAL A 62 28.85 7.07 24.48
N LYS A 63 29.18 7.05 25.78
CA LYS A 63 30.02 8.06 26.42
C LYS A 63 31.49 7.84 26.09
N GLY A 64 32.20 8.96 25.90
CA GLY A 64 33.64 8.99 25.65
C GLY A 64 34.01 8.76 24.18
N LYS A 65 34.95 7.85 23.96
CA LYS A 65 35.64 7.63 22.69
C LYS A 65 35.74 6.14 22.43
N VAL A 66 35.65 5.75 21.17
CA VAL A 66 35.97 4.40 20.70
C VAL A 66 37.06 4.48 19.64
N THR A 67 37.88 3.45 19.54
CA THR A 67 38.92 3.33 18.52
C THR A 67 38.65 2.07 17.69
N MET A 68 38.46 2.19 16.39
CA MET A 68 38.33 1.04 15.49
C MET A 68 39.61 0.89 14.67
N ALA A 69 39.99 -0.35 14.35
CA ALA A 69 41.00 -0.65 13.34
C ALA A 69 40.39 -1.46 12.18
N GLN A 70 40.98 -1.35 11.00
CA GLN A 70 40.69 -2.23 9.85
C GLN A 70 42.02 -2.70 9.25
N ALA A 71 42.01 -3.93 8.72
CA ALA A 71 43.10 -4.49 7.95
C ALA A 71 42.60 -5.57 6.97
N ASN A 72 42.79 -5.37 5.66
CA ASN A 72 42.83 -6.48 4.72
C ASN A 72 44.19 -7.20 4.89
N ILE A 73 44.17 -8.39 5.48
CA ILE A 73 45.35 -9.27 5.56
C ILE A 73 45.01 -10.54 4.78
N PRO A 74 45.72 -10.84 3.69
CA PRO A 74 45.35 -11.93 2.83
C PRO A 74 46.09 -13.23 3.16
N ARG A 75 45.47 -14.38 2.85
CA ARG A 75 46.08 -15.72 3.05
C ARG A 75 47.49 -15.86 2.41
N ARG A 76 47.79 -15.07 1.36
CA ARG A 76 49.12 -15.00 0.70
C ARG A 76 50.25 -14.51 1.61
N SER A 77 49.95 -13.84 2.72
CA SER A 77 50.95 -13.43 3.74
C SER A 77 51.42 -14.58 4.64
N GLY A 78 50.72 -15.72 4.64
CA GLY A 78 51.01 -16.84 5.54
C GLY A 78 50.68 -16.56 7.01
N LEU A 79 50.71 -17.60 7.85
CA LEU A 79 50.37 -17.49 9.27
C LEU A 79 51.37 -16.61 10.04
N ASP A 80 52.65 -16.66 9.70
CA ASP A 80 53.66 -15.85 10.40
C ASP A 80 53.67 -14.39 9.93
N GLY A 81 53.30 -14.12 8.67
CA GLY A 81 53.03 -12.75 8.20
C GLY A 81 51.79 -12.16 8.86
N PHE A 82 50.72 -12.94 9.00
CA PHE A 82 49.53 -12.56 9.78
C PHE A 82 49.89 -12.23 11.24
N ARG A 83 50.61 -13.13 11.93
CA ARG A 83 51.12 -12.90 13.30
C ARG A 83 52.04 -11.68 13.43
N ALA A 84 52.86 -11.40 12.42
CA ALA A 84 53.71 -10.20 12.40
C ALA A 84 52.95 -8.90 12.06
N SER A 85 51.72 -9.02 11.56
CA SER A 85 50.84 -7.90 11.20
C SER A 85 49.95 -7.47 12.35
N MET A 86 49.33 -8.42 13.08
CA MET A 86 48.37 -8.10 14.14
C MET A 86 48.90 -7.15 15.23
N PRO A 87 50.16 -7.26 15.73
CA PRO A 87 50.71 -6.28 16.67
C PRO A 87 50.78 -4.84 16.13
N ARG A 88 50.74 -4.65 14.81
CA ARG A 88 50.65 -3.32 14.17
C ARG A 88 49.21 -2.83 14.08
N VAL A 89 48.28 -3.69 13.66
CA VAL A 89 46.83 -3.41 13.65
C VAL A 89 46.34 -3.00 15.04
N LEU A 90 46.84 -3.68 16.08
CA LEU A 90 46.49 -3.44 17.49
C LEU A 90 47.30 -2.31 18.15
N SER A 91 48.25 -1.68 17.44
CA SER A 91 49.18 -0.69 18.04
C SER A 91 48.51 0.58 18.57
N THR A 92 47.31 0.91 18.09
CA THR A 92 46.49 2.03 18.58
C THR A 92 45.61 1.67 19.79
N ASN A 93 45.70 0.43 20.26
CA ASN A 93 44.82 -0.20 21.26
C ASN A 93 43.32 -0.08 20.89
N PRO A 94 42.89 -0.56 19.71
CA PRO A 94 41.53 -0.43 19.22
C PRO A 94 40.53 -1.20 20.09
N ASP A 95 39.33 -0.67 20.25
CA ASP A 95 38.21 -1.37 20.90
C ASP A 95 37.59 -2.43 19.98
N PHE A 96 37.62 -2.19 18.66
CA PHE A 96 37.09 -3.06 17.62
C PHE A 96 38.07 -3.22 16.45
N VAL A 97 38.10 -4.39 15.80
CA VAL A 97 38.91 -4.64 14.59
C VAL A 97 38.08 -5.31 13.51
N SER A 98 38.11 -4.77 12.29
CA SER A 98 37.61 -5.43 11.07
C SER A 98 38.76 -6.08 10.31
N LEU A 99 38.73 -7.39 10.12
CA LEU A 99 39.68 -8.12 9.28
C LEU A 99 39.02 -8.63 8.00
N ASN A 100 39.72 -8.45 6.86
CA ASN A 100 39.30 -8.88 5.53
C ASN A 100 40.32 -9.85 4.90
N GLU A 101 39.88 -10.67 3.93
CA GLU A 101 40.60 -11.84 3.37
C GLU A 101 41.03 -12.90 4.42
N ALA A 102 40.39 -12.93 5.60
CA ALA A 102 40.71 -13.79 6.75
C ALA A 102 40.36 -15.29 6.58
N SER A 103 40.13 -15.75 5.34
CA SER A 103 39.77 -17.14 4.99
C SER A 103 40.96 -18.12 4.99
N GLY A 104 42.09 -17.70 5.56
CA GLY A 104 43.31 -18.49 5.72
C GLY A 104 43.58 -18.96 7.14
N TRP A 105 42.81 -18.50 8.13
CA TRP A 105 43.11 -18.67 9.56
C TRP A 105 41.85 -18.97 10.36
N SER A 106 41.95 -19.79 11.41
CA SER A 106 40.84 -20.06 12.31
C SER A 106 40.62 -18.94 13.33
N LEU A 107 39.43 -18.86 13.94
CA LEU A 107 39.15 -17.89 15.02
C LEU A 107 40.19 -18.02 16.16
N ALA A 108 40.51 -19.24 16.58
CA ALA A 108 41.56 -19.48 17.57
C ALA A 108 42.98 -19.04 17.13
N GLN A 109 43.29 -19.04 15.83
CA GLN A 109 44.55 -18.48 15.30
C GLN A 109 44.53 -16.95 15.24
N ILE A 110 43.36 -16.35 15.00
CA ILE A 110 43.12 -14.91 15.00
C ILE A 110 43.23 -14.35 16.43
N GLU A 111 42.55 -14.97 17.40
CA GLU A 111 42.57 -14.61 18.82
C GLU A 111 43.96 -14.86 19.44
N ALA A 112 44.66 -15.93 19.06
CA ALA A 112 46.05 -16.14 19.48
C ALA A 112 47.03 -15.10 18.90
N ALA A 113 46.67 -14.40 17.82
CA ALA A 113 47.40 -13.25 17.28
C ALA A 113 46.87 -11.90 17.81
N ALA A 114 45.73 -11.88 18.52
CA ALA A 114 45.11 -10.73 19.15
C ALA A 114 44.78 -10.99 20.64
N PRO A 115 45.79 -11.13 21.52
CA PRO A 115 45.56 -11.34 22.95
C PRO A 115 44.71 -10.22 23.57
N GLY A 116 43.67 -10.60 24.32
CA GLY A 116 42.69 -9.68 24.91
C GLY A 116 41.46 -9.39 24.03
N TYR A 117 41.36 -10.02 22.86
CA TYR A 117 40.22 -9.89 21.95
C TYR A 117 39.49 -11.23 21.79
N ASP A 118 38.17 -11.15 21.62
CA ASP A 118 37.33 -12.22 21.06
C ASP A 118 37.09 -11.95 19.58
N ALA A 119 36.75 -12.99 18.80
CA ALA A 119 36.51 -12.87 17.36
C ALA A 119 35.20 -13.55 16.91
N PHE A 120 34.49 -12.91 15.97
CA PHE A 120 33.28 -13.46 15.34
C PHE A 120 33.32 -13.40 13.81
N ARG A 121 32.90 -14.53 13.21
CA ARG A 121 32.26 -14.62 11.90
C ARG A 121 31.24 -15.74 11.91
N VAL A 122 30.35 -15.73 10.93
CA VAL A 122 29.44 -16.85 10.64
C VAL A 122 30.21 -17.97 9.91
N ALA A 123 29.72 -19.19 9.96
CA ALA A 123 30.18 -20.31 9.13
C ALA A 123 29.83 -20.09 7.64
N ASP A 124 30.51 -20.81 6.75
CA ASP A 124 29.99 -21.00 5.40
C ASP A 124 28.90 -22.11 5.34
N HIS A 125 28.36 -22.36 4.14
CA HIS A 125 27.34 -23.37 3.90
C HIS A 125 27.84 -24.82 4.08
N THR A 126 29.14 -25.04 4.28
CA THR A 126 29.74 -26.36 4.60
C THR A 126 30.01 -26.53 6.09
N GLY A 127 29.79 -25.49 6.90
CA GLY A 127 30.15 -25.45 8.31
C GLY A 127 31.62 -25.08 8.59
N ASP A 128 32.39 -24.68 7.56
CA ASP A 128 33.79 -24.29 7.76
C ASP A 128 33.88 -22.88 8.35
N ASN A 129 34.04 -22.81 9.68
CA ASN A 129 34.36 -21.60 10.43
C ASN A 129 35.73 -20.98 10.09
N ASN A 130 36.43 -21.44 9.04
CA ASN A 130 37.69 -20.90 8.53
C ASN A 130 37.58 -20.25 7.15
N SER A 131 36.55 -20.53 6.35
CA SER A 131 36.50 -20.13 4.93
C SER A 131 35.90 -18.73 4.69
N MET A 132 35.06 -18.22 5.60
CA MET A 132 34.51 -16.87 5.49
C MET A 132 35.58 -15.79 5.78
N GLY A 133 35.74 -14.86 4.82
CA GLY A 133 36.86 -13.92 4.78
C GLY A 133 36.73 -12.63 5.60
N ASN A 134 35.57 -12.36 6.21
CA ASN A 134 35.32 -11.14 6.98
C ASN A 134 35.07 -11.50 8.46
N VAL A 135 35.81 -10.87 9.35
CA VAL A 135 35.80 -11.13 10.80
C VAL A 135 35.70 -9.79 11.54
N VAL A 136 34.92 -9.75 12.62
CA VAL A 136 34.94 -8.67 13.61
C VAL A 136 35.61 -9.18 14.89
N LEU A 137 36.49 -8.38 15.49
CA LEU A 137 37.05 -8.60 16.82
C LEU A 137 36.68 -7.44 17.74
N TRP A 138 36.62 -7.70 19.04
CA TRP A 138 36.43 -6.69 20.09
C TRP A 138 37.24 -7.04 21.34
N LYS A 139 37.58 -6.04 22.17
CA LYS A 139 38.21 -6.27 23.48
C LYS A 139 37.26 -7.01 24.42
N ARG A 140 37.61 -8.23 24.85
CA ARG A 140 36.76 -9.05 25.74
C ARG A 140 36.56 -8.44 27.13
N ASP A 141 37.57 -7.72 27.61
CA ASP A 141 37.55 -7.05 28.92
C ASP A 141 36.82 -5.68 28.87
N THR A 142 36.10 -5.38 27.79
CA THR A 142 35.41 -4.09 27.59
C THR A 142 34.07 -4.24 26.90
N TRP A 143 33.93 -5.17 25.94
CA TRP A 143 32.70 -5.39 25.20
C TRP A 143 32.27 -6.85 25.22
N SER A 144 30.96 -7.10 25.30
CA SER A 144 30.32 -8.41 25.16
C SER A 144 29.48 -8.46 23.89
N LYS A 145 29.52 -9.58 23.16
CA LYS A 145 28.62 -9.81 22.01
C LYS A 145 27.21 -10.12 22.51
N ALA A 146 26.24 -9.28 22.15
CA ALA A 146 24.82 -9.55 22.33
C ALA A 146 24.28 -10.39 21.16
N ASN A 147 24.38 -9.87 19.92
CA ASN A 147 23.98 -10.58 18.71
C ASN A 147 25.02 -10.40 17.58
N GLY A 148 24.90 -11.13 16.47
CA GLY A 148 25.76 -10.98 15.30
C GLY A 148 25.55 -12.09 14.27
N GLY A 149 25.44 -11.69 13.00
CA GLY A 149 25.18 -12.56 11.86
C GLY A 149 25.93 -12.12 10.59
N ARG A 150 25.34 -12.39 9.43
CA ARG A 150 25.87 -11.98 8.11
C ARG A 150 24.74 -11.57 7.17
N VAL A 151 25.06 -10.79 6.15
CA VAL A 151 24.19 -10.58 4.97
C VAL A 151 25.01 -10.71 3.68
N THR A 152 24.39 -11.21 2.62
CA THR A 152 24.99 -11.29 1.28
C THR A 152 24.82 -9.95 0.56
N LEU A 153 25.92 -9.33 0.13
CA LEU A 153 25.94 -8.07 -0.61
C LEU A 153 25.95 -8.28 -2.13
N ALA A 154 26.57 -9.37 -2.60
CA ALA A 154 26.50 -9.77 -3.99
C ALA A 154 26.66 -11.29 -4.10
N VAL A 155 25.74 -11.94 -4.80
CA VAL A 155 25.95 -13.30 -5.34
C VAL A 155 26.65 -13.16 -6.70
N ASP A 156 27.56 -14.07 -7.01
CA ASP A 156 28.19 -14.19 -8.33
C ASP A 156 28.90 -12.91 -8.86
N ASP A 157 29.94 -12.42 -8.16
CA ASP A 157 30.89 -11.39 -8.63
C ASP A 157 31.75 -11.90 -9.81
N ASN A 158 31.12 -12.15 -10.96
CA ASN A 158 31.73 -12.64 -12.19
C ASN A 158 32.69 -11.57 -12.77
N THR A 159 33.96 -11.65 -12.42
CA THR A 159 35.00 -10.64 -12.74
C THR A 159 36.22 -11.26 -13.42
N TYR A 160 37.14 -10.43 -13.91
CA TYR A 160 38.41 -10.88 -14.48
C TYR A 160 39.61 -10.48 -13.61
N TYR A 161 39.94 -11.29 -12.61
CA TYR A 161 41.11 -11.07 -11.77
C TYR A 161 42.40 -11.58 -12.44
N LYS A 162 43.40 -10.70 -12.59
CA LYS A 162 44.67 -10.98 -13.27
C LYS A 162 44.50 -11.64 -14.66
N GLY A 163 43.43 -11.28 -15.38
CA GLY A 163 43.11 -11.78 -16.71
C GLY A 163 42.39 -13.14 -16.77
N ARG A 164 42.06 -13.75 -15.63
CA ARG A 164 41.29 -15.00 -15.55
C ARG A 164 39.87 -14.73 -15.06
N PRO A 165 38.84 -15.42 -15.57
CA PRO A 165 37.49 -15.35 -15.00
C PRO A 165 37.51 -15.92 -13.57
N VAL A 166 36.83 -15.24 -12.65
CA VAL A 166 36.60 -15.68 -11.27
C VAL A 166 35.21 -15.22 -10.82
N THR A 167 34.54 -16.07 -10.06
CA THR A 167 33.22 -15.80 -9.47
C THR A 167 33.38 -15.83 -7.95
N TRP A 168 32.85 -14.83 -7.25
CA TRP A 168 32.97 -14.70 -5.79
C TRP A 168 31.68 -14.14 -5.18
N ASP A 169 31.23 -14.71 -4.07
CA ASP A 169 30.17 -14.10 -3.28
C ASP A 169 30.75 -13.08 -2.29
N ARG A 170 29.99 -12.02 -2.01
CA ARG A 170 30.38 -10.91 -1.13
C ARG A 170 29.42 -10.84 0.06
N PHE A 171 29.97 -10.67 1.26
CA PHE A 171 29.22 -10.68 2.50
C PHE A 171 29.67 -9.58 3.45
N ALA A 172 28.74 -9.01 4.21
CA ALA A 172 29.06 -8.28 5.44
C ALA A 172 28.83 -9.19 6.65
N THR A 173 29.79 -9.25 7.57
CA THR A 173 29.67 -9.86 8.89
C THR A 173 29.39 -8.76 9.90
N TRP A 174 28.43 -8.93 10.80
CA TRP A 174 28.05 -7.90 11.77
C TRP A 174 27.94 -8.46 13.20
N VAL A 175 28.13 -7.59 14.19
CA VAL A 175 27.89 -7.85 15.62
C VAL A 175 27.25 -6.63 16.29
N ILE A 176 26.41 -6.88 17.30
CA ILE A 176 25.96 -5.88 18.28
C ILE A 176 26.77 -6.14 19.56
N LEU A 177 27.45 -5.10 20.04
CA LEU A 177 28.37 -5.16 21.18
C LEU A 177 27.89 -4.25 22.30
N GLU A 178 27.73 -4.81 23.50
CA GLU A 178 27.42 -4.09 24.74
C GLU A 178 28.69 -3.78 25.54
N ARG A 179 28.65 -2.70 26.32
CA ARG A 179 29.64 -2.38 27.36
C ARG A 179 28.95 -2.28 28.71
N ALA A 180 29.67 -2.59 29.80
CA ALA A 180 29.14 -2.62 31.17
C ALA A 180 28.59 -1.28 31.73
N ASP A 181 28.66 -0.16 30.99
CA ASP A 181 27.99 1.11 31.29
C ASP A 181 26.66 1.30 30.52
N GLY A 182 26.18 0.25 29.85
CA GLY A 182 24.94 0.24 29.06
C GLY A 182 25.10 0.78 27.63
N ALA A 183 26.33 1.13 27.20
CA ALA A 183 26.57 1.59 25.84
C ALA A 183 26.54 0.43 24.83
N VAL A 184 25.81 0.59 23.71
CA VAL A 184 25.78 -0.37 22.60
C VAL A 184 26.43 0.24 21.36
N VAL A 185 27.23 -0.55 20.65
CA VAL A 185 27.80 -0.22 19.34
C VAL A 185 27.64 -1.40 18.40
N SER A 186 27.14 -1.16 17.20
CA SER A 186 27.06 -2.15 16.13
C SER A 186 28.30 -2.08 15.24
N VAL A 187 28.96 -3.19 14.96
CA VAL A 187 30.20 -3.22 14.16
C VAL A 187 30.04 -4.17 12.97
N ILE A 188 30.35 -3.66 11.78
CA ILE A 188 30.28 -4.40 10.51
C ILE A 188 31.69 -4.53 9.91
N SER A 189 32.03 -5.74 9.45
CA SER A 189 33.22 -6.08 8.66
C SER A 189 32.80 -6.55 7.27
N THR A 190 33.30 -5.90 6.21
CA THR A 190 32.96 -6.23 4.81
C THR A 190 34.16 -6.13 3.85
N HIS A 191 34.11 -6.89 2.76
CA HIS A 191 35.06 -6.81 1.64
C HIS A 191 34.22 -6.83 0.36
N HIS A 192 34.09 -5.66 -0.27
CA HIS A 192 33.17 -5.46 -1.39
C HIS A 192 33.68 -6.02 -2.73
N MET A 193 32.83 -6.01 -3.76
CA MET A 193 33.20 -6.46 -5.11
C MET A 193 34.42 -5.74 -5.68
N THR A 194 35.21 -6.43 -6.53
CA THR A 194 36.39 -5.81 -7.16
C THR A 194 36.02 -4.60 -8.01
N ASN A 195 36.77 -3.51 -7.84
CA ASN A 195 36.51 -2.16 -8.36
C ASN A 195 35.97 -2.16 -9.81
N PRO A 196 34.68 -1.84 -10.03
CA PRO A 196 34.05 -1.87 -11.36
C PRO A 196 34.70 -0.96 -12.41
N HIS A 197 35.36 0.13 -12.01
CA HIS A 197 36.03 1.04 -12.94
C HIS A 197 37.41 0.50 -13.38
N LYS A 198 38.15 -0.14 -12.45
CA LYS A 198 39.47 -0.76 -12.71
C LYS A 198 39.34 -2.15 -13.37
N TYR A 199 38.26 -2.86 -13.08
CA TYR A 199 37.94 -4.19 -13.60
C TYR A 199 36.51 -4.22 -14.17
N PRO A 200 36.24 -3.55 -15.32
CA PRO A 200 34.90 -3.43 -15.89
C PRO A 200 34.40 -4.67 -16.65
N ARG A 201 35.26 -5.69 -16.85
CA ARG A 201 34.90 -6.89 -17.61
C ARG A 201 34.18 -7.90 -16.70
N GLN A 202 33.04 -8.39 -17.18
CA GLN A 202 32.30 -9.51 -16.59
C GLN A 202 32.25 -10.69 -17.57
N HIS A 203 32.19 -11.92 -17.06
CA HIS A 203 31.95 -13.14 -17.84
C HIS A 203 30.57 -13.71 -17.51
N SER A 204 30.13 -14.75 -18.22
CA SER A 204 28.81 -15.39 -18.05
C SER A 204 27.58 -14.49 -18.30
N ASN A 205 27.77 -13.22 -18.69
CA ASN A 205 26.72 -12.24 -19.01
C ASN A 205 25.65 -12.07 -17.90
N PRO A 206 26.05 -11.67 -16.67
CA PRO A 206 25.13 -11.49 -15.55
C PRO A 206 24.11 -10.36 -15.81
N PRO A 207 22.94 -10.39 -15.15
CA PRO A 207 21.82 -9.47 -15.40
C PRO A 207 22.13 -8.02 -15.01
N LEU A 208 23.07 -7.80 -14.09
CA LEU A 208 23.56 -6.48 -13.70
C LEU A 208 24.95 -6.22 -14.30
N THR A 209 25.23 -4.98 -14.66
CA THR A 209 26.61 -4.55 -14.90
C THR A 209 27.36 -4.43 -13.58
N ARG A 210 28.70 -4.61 -13.59
CA ARG A 210 29.53 -4.51 -12.37
C ARG A 210 29.27 -3.25 -11.50
N PRO A 211 29.05 -2.05 -12.05
CA PRO A 211 28.66 -0.88 -11.25
C PRO A 211 27.28 -1.02 -10.58
N GLN A 212 26.28 -1.60 -11.27
CA GLN A 212 24.94 -1.81 -10.71
C GLN A 212 24.95 -2.88 -9.61
N GLN A 213 25.65 -4.00 -9.83
CA GLN A 213 25.81 -5.07 -8.85
C GLN A 213 26.56 -4.57 -7.60
N TYR A 214 27.58 -3.71 -7.78
CA TYR A 214 28.25 -3.03 -6.68
C TYR A 214 27.29 -2.06 -5.95
N GLY A 215 26.50 -1.27 -6.69
CA GLY A 215 25.53 -0.33 -6.12
C GLY A 215 24.51 -1.03 -5.22
N ALA A 216 23.88 -2.10 -5.72
CA ALA A 216 22.92 -2.90 -4.95
C ALA A 216 23.52 -3.50 -3.67
N GLY A 217 24.77 -3.97 -3.72
CA GLY A 217 25.47 -4.46 -2.51
C GLY A 217 25.71 -3.38 -1.46
N MET A 218 25.97 -2.15 -1.89
CA MET A 218 26.03 -1.00 -0.97
C MET A 218 24.66 -0.61 -0.40
N ASP A 219 23.57 -0.82 -1.15
CA ASP A 219 22.21 -0.55 -0.66
C ASP A 219 21.76 -1.59 0.37
N ILE A 220 22.09 -2.88 0.19
CA ILE A 220 21.91 -3.93 1.21
C ILE A 220 22.75 -3.60 2.47
N LEU A 221 23.97 -3.10 2.30
CA LEU A 221 24.82 -2.68 3.42
C LEU A 221 24.22 -1.47 4.19
N LEU A 222 23.55 -0.55 3.49
CA LEU A 222 22.84 0.58 4.12
C LEU A 222 21.54 0.14 4.81
N GLN A 223 20.79 -0.82 4.24
CA GLN A 223 19.63 -1.40 4.91
C GLN A 223 20.05 -2.10 6.21
N LEU A 224 21.11 -2.92 6.17
CA LEU A 224 21.68 -3.55 7.37
C LEU A 224 22.12 -2.51 8.41
N ARG A 225 22.76 -1.40 7.97
CA ARG A 225 23.08 -0.28 8.86
C ARG A 225 21.82 0.26 9.52
N ASN A 226 20.79 0.56 8.74
CA ASN A 226 19.57 1.21 9.23
C ASN A 226 18.86 0.37 10.31
N SER A 227 18.82 -0.96 10.16
CA SER A 227 18.33 -1.84 11.23
C SER A 227 19.27 -1.83 12.44
N LEU A 228 20.59 -2.01 12.25
CA LEU A 228 21.56 -2.01 13.35
C LEU A 228 21.66 -0.68 14.13
N ALA A 229 21.22 0.42 13.52
CA ALA A 229 21.25 1.75 14.10
C ALA A 229 20.18 1.99 15.17
N THR A 230 19.08 1.23 15.18
CA THR A 230 18.03 1.34 16.23
C THR A 230 18.50 0.86 17.60
N HIS A 231 19.60 0.11 17.65
CA HIS A 231 20.20 -0.42 18.88
C HIS A 231 21.33 0.48 19.41
N GLY A 232 22.05 1.17 18.52
CA GLY A 232 23.18 2.02 18.85
C GLY A 232 23.99 2.44 17.62
N PRO A 233 24.99 3.33 17.76
CA PRO A 233 25.77 3.82 16.64
C PRO A 233 26.49 2.70 15.89
N VAL A 234 26.46 2.74 14.55
CA VAL A 234 27.06 1.71 13.69
C VAL A 234 28.42 2.14 13.17
N LEU A 235 29.41 1.26 13.24
CA LEU A 235 30.75 1.44 12.67
C LEU A 235 31.00 0.39 11.59
N ILE A 236 31.49 0.81 10.42
CA ILE A 236 31.67 -0.10 9.26
C ILE A 236 33.13 -0.07 8.81
N GLY A 237 33.84 -1.18 9.00
CA GLY A 237 35.18 -1.40 8.48
C GLY A 237 35.17 -2.26 7.22
N GLY A 238 35.99 -1.92 6.24
CA GLY A 238 36.16 -2.81 5.09
C GLY A 238 37.10 -2.34 3.99
N ASP A 239 37.61 -3.31 3.24
CA ASP A 239 38.12 -3.10 1.88
C ASP A 239 36.92 -2.92 0.94
N MET A 240 36.63 -1.68 0.59
CA MET A 240 35.53 -1.36 -0.32
C MET A 240 35.93 -1.48 -1.78
N ASN A 241 37.21 -1.71 -2.10
CA ASN A 241 37.79 -1.73 -3.46
C ASN A 241 37.64 -0.42 -4.28
N THR A 242 36.70 0.48 -3.99
CA THR A 242 36.56 1.82 -4.60
C THR A 242 37.39 2.87 -3.87
N HIS A 243 37.89 3.87 -4.59
CA HIS A 243 38.72 4.92 -3.99
C HIS A 243 37.87 6.00 -3.29
N ALA A 244 38.35 6.54 -2.17
CA ALA A 244 37.62 7.53 -1.37
C ALA A 244 37.29 8.86 -2.10
N SER A 245 37.99 9.15 -3.20
CA SER A 245 37.70 10.33 -4.04
C SER A 245 36.53 10.15 -5.01
N TYR A 246 35.85 8.99 -5.03
CA TYR A 246 34.76 8.71 -5.98
C TYR A 246 33.39 9.20 -5.48
N THR A 247 33.32 10.34 -4.76
CA THR A 247 32.08 10.86 -4.16
C THR A 247 30.97 11.19 -5.15
N ASP A 248 31.32 11.31 -6.43
CA ASP A 248 30.46 11.80 -7.50
C ASP A 248 29.99 10.64 -8.42
N LEU A 249 30.30 9.40 -8.04
CA LEU A 249 29.84 8.16 -8.68
C LEU A 249 28.84 7.46 -7.75
N PRO A 250 27.52 7.55 -8.01
CA PRO A 250 26.45 7.28 -7.02
C PRO A 250 26.35 5.79 -6.60
N TRP A 251 26.99 4.88 -7.33
CA TRP A 251 27.07 3.47 -6.97
C TRP A 251 28.22 3.13 -6.00
N THR A 252 29.15 4.05 -5.72
CA THR A 252 30.35 3.75 -4.92
C THR A 252 30.13 3.88 -3.42
N ALA A 253 30.98 3.20 -2.62
CA ALA A 253 30.92 3.29 -1.16
C ALA A 253 31.07 4.73 -0.63
N ALA A 254 32.01 5.51 -1.17
CA ALA A 254 32.24 6.89 -0.74
C ALA A 254 31.06 7.82 -1.06
N ALA A 255 30.35 7.60 -2.17
CA ALA A 255 29.15 8.37 -2.51
C ALA A 255 27.95 7.98 -1.63
N LYS A 256 27.62 6.69 -1.54
CA LYS A 256 26.46 6.19 -0.79
C LYS A 256 26.59 6.42 0.73
N MET A 257 27.77 6.19 1.31
CA MET A 257 27.99 6.46 2.74
C MET A 257 27.91 7.97 3.05
N LYS A 258 28.44 8.84 2.18
CA LYS A 258 28.31 10.30 2.31
C LYS A 258 26.84 10.74 2.27
N ALA A 259 26.05 10.23 1.32
CA ALA A 259 24.61 10.50 1.23
C ALA A 259 23.86 10.03 2.49
N ALA A 260 24.25 8.87 3.04
CA ALA A 260 23.70 8.31 4.27
C ALA A 260 24.16 9.00 5.58
N GLY A 261 24.92 10.10 5.51
CA GLY A 261 25.36 10.88 6.68
C GLY A 261 26.62 10.38 7.38
N TYR A 262 27.43 9.56 6.72
CA TYR A 262 28.66 8.98 7.28
C TYR A 262 29.92 9.71 6.80
N GLY A 263 30.84 9.90 7.73
CA GLY A 263 32.24 10.23 7.46
C GLY A 263 33.11 8.98 7.45
N TRP A 264 34.39 9.16 7.15
CA TRP A 264 35.36 8.07 7.17
C TRP A 264 36.79 8.52 7.50
N HIS A 265 37.57 7.55 7.98
CA HIS A 265 39.03 7.53 7.86
C HIS A 265 39.38 6.40 6.88
N ASN A 266 40.35 6.60 5.99
CA ASN A 266 40.66 5.63 4.93
C ASN A 266 42.14 5.65 4.53
N HIS A 267 42.61 4.55 3.96
CA HIS A 267 43.84 4.53 3.17
C HIS A 267 43.54 3.81 1.85
N SER A 268 43.74 4.48 0.71
CA SER A 268 43.44 3.95 -0.63
C SER A 268 41.97 3.47 -0.81
N VAL A 269 41.70 2.19 -0.61
CA VAL A 269 40.38 1.52 -0.77
C VAL A 269 39.85 0.90 0.53
N ASP A 270 40.65 0.96 1.60
CA ASP A 270 40.32 0.49 2.94
C ASP A 270 39.70 1.65 3.74
N PHE A 271 38.55 1.40 4.39
CA PHE A 271 37.78 2.42 5.12
C PHE A 271 37.42 1.96 6.53
N ILE A 272 37.30 2.95 7.42
CA ILE A 272 36.48 2.92 8.63
C ILE A 272 35.46 4.04 8.48
N PHE A 273 34.20 3.70 8.23
CA PHE A 273 33.07 4.65 8.22
C PHE A 273 32.45 4.77 9.61
N PHE A 274 32.02 5.98 9.94
CA PHE A 274 31.35 6.34 11.18
C PHE A 274 30.30 7.44 10.92
N PRO A 275 29.21 7.53 11.70
CA PRO A 275 28.20 8.56 11.52
C PRO A 275 28.77 9.96 11.80
N GLN A 276 28.25 11.00 11.13
CA GLN A 276 28.60 12.41 11.40
C GLN A 276 27.46 13.22 12.03
N TYR A 277 26.37 12.56 12.40
CA TYR A 277 25.25 13.10 13.18
C TYR A 277 25.38 12.74 14.67
N GLN A 278 24.43 13.20 15.50
CA GLN A 278 24.48 13.10 16.98
C GLN A 278 25.80 13.61 17.61
N GLY A 279 26.53 14.48 16.92
CA GLY A 279 27.83 15.01 17.35
C GLY A 279 29.02 14.04 17.23
N VAL A 280 28.84 12.85 16.63
CA VAL A 280 29.93 11.90 16.40
C VAL A 280 30.95 12.49 15.44
N ARG A 281 32.25 12.37 15.77
CA ARG A 281 33.34 12.92 14.94
C ARG A 281 34.66 12.19 15.12
N LEU A 282 35.47 12.17 14.06
CA LEU A 282 36.87 11.74 14.12
C LEU A 282 37.68 12.68 15.02
N GLU A 283 38.58 12.12 15.83
CA GLU A 283 39.62 12.87 16.56
C GLU A 283 41.03 12.54 16.10
N GLY A 284 41.26 11.34 15.58
CA GLY A 284 42.57 10.92 15.08
C GLY A 284 42.44 9.74 14.13
N GLY A 285 43.15 9.82 13.02
CA GLY A 285 43.35 8.70 12.10
C GLY A 285 44.83 8.29 12.10
N TRP A 286 45.08 6.99 11.97
CA TRP A 286 46.40 6.42 11.78
C TRP A 286 46.36 5.42 10.61
N ASP A 287 47.48 5.26 9.94
CA ASP A 287 47.71 4.17 9.00
C ASP A 287 49.16 3.69 9.07
N GLY A 288 49.43 2.50 8.54
CA GLY A 288 50.81 2.01 8.45
C GLY A 288 50.96 0.70 7.70
N THR A 289 52.21 0.38 7.38
CA THR A 289 52.55 -0.89 6.72
C THR A 289 52.41 -2.08 7.66
N MET A 290 52.05 -3.23 7.10
CA MET A 290 52.07 -4.55 7.75
C MET A 290 52.55 -5.60 6.75
N VAL A 291 52.48 -6.90 7.07
CA VAL A 291 52.78 -7.97 6.11
C VAL A 291 51.52 -8.27 5.28
N SER A 292 51.14 -7.30 4.45
CA SER A 292 50.03 -7.33 3.50
C SER A 292 50.39 -6.45 2.30
N ASP A 293 49.64 -6.56 1.20
CA ASP A 293 49.64 -5.57 0.12
C ASP A 293 48.75 -4.35 0.43
N HIS A 294 48.08 -4.34 1.58
CA HIS A 294 47.31 -3.22 2.14
C HIS A 294 48.01 -2.60 3.37
N HIS A 295 47.69 -1.35 3.69
CA HIS A 295 47.99 -0.75 4.99
C HIS A 295 46.96 -1.22 6.03
N TRP A 296 47.35 -1.24 7.31
CA TRP A 296 46.34 -1.20 8.39
C TRP A 296 45.93 0.27 8.59
N ILE A 297 44.67 0.49 8.98
CA ILE A 297 44.17 1.80 9.37
C ILE A 297 43.51 1.73 10.75
N ALA A 298 43.51 2.85 11.47
CA ALA A 298 42.75 2.98 12.71
C ALA A 298 42.15 4.39 12.84
N ALA A 299 40.97 4.47 13.42
CA ALA A 299 40.22 5.70 13.65
C ALA A 299 39.80 5.80 15.11
N ARG A 300 40.13 6.89 15.78
CA ARG A 300 39.58 7.25 17.11
C ARG A 300 38.46 8.24 16.91
N ILE A 301 37.28 7.83 17.36
CA ILE A 301 36.02 8.51 17.14
C ILE A 301 35.51 8.98 18.52
N ALA A 302 35.24 10.27 18.64
CA ALA A 302 34.52 10.80 19.79
C ALA A 302 33.03 10.57 19.57
N MET A 303 32.43 9.74 20.42
CA MET A 303 31.03 9.33 20.30
C MET A 303 30.09 10.37 20.93
N ASN A 304 30.59 11.18 21.87
CA ASN A 304 29.93 12.38 22.42
C ASN A 304 28.51 12.18 22.99
N GLY A 305 28.13 10.94 23.32
CA GLY A 305 26.78 10.61 23.79
C GLY A 305 25.80 10.21 22.69
N ALA A 306 26.27 9.93 21.47
CA ALA A 306 25.46 9.30 20.45
C ALA A 306 24.97 7.93 20.92
N GLY A 307 23.69 7.64 20.66
CA GLY A 307 23.00 6.42 21.06
C GLY A 307 22.26 5.80 19.87
N PRO A 308 21.19 5.04 20.10
CA PRO A 308 20.33 4.55 19.03
C PRO A 308 19.77 5.72 18.18
N GLU A 309 19.56 5.43 16.90
CA GLU A 309 18.80 6.27 15.98
C GLU A 309 17.33 5.86 16.04
N SER A 310 16.41 6.84 16.09
CA SER A 310 15.01 6.58 15.76
C SER A 310 14.93 5.95 14.37
N ALA A 311 14.13 4.89 14.19
CA ALA A 311 13.99 4.20 12.91
C ALA A 311 13.77 5.21 11.76
N PRO A 312 14.56 5.14 10.68
CA PRO A 312 14.83 6.31 9.85
C PRO A 312 13.59 6.83 9.11
N THR A 313 13.19 8.06 9.45
CA THR A 313 12.28 8.87 8.64
C THR A 313 12.95 9.15 7.30
N THR A 314 12.35 8.72 6.19
CA THR A 314 12.91 8.82 4.84
C THR A 314 12.81 10.23 4.25
N ALA A 315 13.56 11.17 4.82
CA ALA A 315 13.92 12.40 4.12
C ALA A 315 14.80 12.05 2.91
N ALA A 316 14.48 12.61 1.74
CA ALA A 316 15.02 12.15 0.47
C ALA A 316 16.50 12.48 0.23
N THR A 317 17.21 11.62 -0.51
CA THR A 317 17.98 12.04 -1.69
C THR A 317 18.37 10.88 -2.61
N SER A 318 18.37 11.15 -3.92
CA SER A 318 19.01 10.37 -5.03
C SER A 318 18.62 8.90 -5.29
N GLU A 319 18.21 8.66 -6.54
CA GLU A 319 18.42 7.41 -7.32
C GLU A 319 17.76 6.08 -6.89
N GLY A 320 16.43 6.01 -7.02
CA GLY A 320 15.78 5.20 -8.08
C GLY A 320 15.68 3.66 -7.98
N VAL A 321 15.02 3.09 -9.01
CA VAL A 321 14.91 1.64 -9.34
C VAL A 321 14.16 0.79 -8.29
N VAL A 322 12.85 1.00 -8.13
CA VAL A 322 11.77 0.08 -8.60
C VAL A 322 12.15 -1.38 -8.93
N ASN A 323 11.33 -2.28 -8.38
CA ASN A 323 11.15 -3.67 -8.80
C ASN A 323 10.85 -3.81 -10.31
N ALA A 324 11.10 -5.00 -10.87
CA ALA A 324 10.15 -5.68 -11.76
C ALA A 324 10.59 -7.15 -11.99
N ALA A 325 9.63 -8.06 -12.12
CA ALA A 325 9.89 -9.41 -12.60
C ALA A 325 10.04 -9.45 -14.13
N HIS A 326 10.69 -10.48 -14.67
CA HIS A 326 10.48 -10.87 -16.07
C HIS A 326 10.49 -12.39 -16.29
N THR A 327 9.27 -12.86 -16.53
CA THR A 327 8.86 -14.00 -17.34
C THR A 327 9.81 -14.49 -18.44
N THR A 328 9.74 -15.80 -18.71
CA THR A 328 10.07 -16.38 -20.02
C THR A 328 9.00 -17.41 -20.43
N ARG A 329 8.95 -17.76 -21.72
CA ARG A 329 7.86 -18.50 -22.36
C ARG A 329 8.31 -19.90 -22.78
N THR A 330 7.44 -20.91 -22.63
CA THR A 330 7.15 -21.98 -23.62
C THR A 330 6.12 -22.95 -23.03
N SER A 331 5.73 -24.02 -23.75
CA SER A 331 4.74 -25.01 -23.31
C SER A 331 5.30 -25.98 -22.25
N ALA A 332 5.54 -25.48 -21.04
CA ALA A 332 5.76 -26.27 -19.83
C ALA A 332 5.36 -25.44 -18.59
N GLU A 333 4.28 -25.86 -17.91
CA GLU A 333 3.68 -25.25 -16.71
C GLU A 333 3.17 -23.78 -16.83
N PRO A 334 2.24 -23.35 -15.94
CA PRO A 334 1.54 -22.07 -16.08
C PRO A 334 2.24 -20.90 -15.36
N PRO A 335 2.07 -19.65 -15.83
CA PRO A 335 2.43 -18.45 -15.07
C PRO A 335 1.35 -18.19 -14.00
N SER A 336 1.26 -19.09 -13.01
CA SER A 336 0.17 -19.07 -12.03
C SER A 336 0.33 -17.99 -10.95
N GLY A 337 1.57 -17.58 -10.66
CA GLY A 337 1.98 -16.57 -9.65
C GLY A 337 0.87 -15.81 -8.95
N ASP A 338 0.47 -14.67 -9.52
CA ASP A 338 -0.40 -13.69 -8.86
C ASP A 338 -1.85 -14.16 -8.68
N VAL A 339 -2.56 -14.46 -9.77
CA VAL A 339 -3.98 -14.88 -9.70
C VAL A 339 -4.14 -16.18 -8.91
N LEU A 340 -3.16 -17.10 -8.95
CA LEU A 340 -3.18 -18.27 -8.10
C LEU A 340 -2.91 -17.92 -6.64
N ALA A 341 -1.99 -17.01 -6.32
CA ALA A 341 -1.75 -16.55 -4.95
C ALA A 341 -2.99 -15.87 -4.36
N GLN A 342 -3.66 -15.00 -5.13
CA GLN A 342 -4.91 -14.34 -4.74
C GLN A 342 -6.04 -15.37 -4.52
N LEU A 343 -6.23 -16.33 -5.44
CA LEU A 343 -7.18 -17.44 -5.23
C LEU A 343 -6.82 -18.31 -4.01
N MET A 344 -5.53 -18.55 -3.76
CA MET A 344 -5.02 -19.32 -2.61
C MET A 344 -5.06 -18.55 -1.29
N GLN A 345 -5.54 -17.29 -1.27
CA GLN A 345 -5.88 -16.53 -0.07
C GLN A 345 -7.38 -16.66 0.29
N LEU A 346 -8.25 -16.89 -0.71
CA LEU A 346 -9.70 -17.11 -0.51
C LEU A 346 -9.99 -18.42 0.22
N ARG A 347 -11.18 -18.52 0.85
CA ARG A 347 -11.68 -19.69 1.60
C ARG A 347 -13.14 -19.95 1.25
N PHE A 348 -13.57 -21.22 1.22
CA PHE A 348 -14.99 -21.53 0.94
C PHE A 348 -15.96 -21.06 2.02
N ALA A 349 -15.50 -21.03 3.27
CA ALA A 349 -16.13 -20.36 4.40
C ALA A 349 -15.04 -20.15 5.49
N SER A 350 -15.34 -19.39 6.54
CA SER A 350 -14.41 -19.14 7.65
C SER A 350 -13.89 -20.41 8.35
N SER A 351 -14.65 -21.52 8.28
CA SER A 351 -14.32 -22.84 8.81
C SER A 351 -13.46 -23.73 7.89
N TYR A 352 -13.17 -23.30 6.66
CA TYR A 352 -12.34 -24.03 5.70
C TYR A 352 -10.92 -23.44 5.62
N PRO A 353 -9.89 -24.24 5.28
CA PRO A 353 -8.59 -23.70 4.89
C PRO A 353 -8.72 -22.88 3.60
N THR A 354 -7.66 -22.12 3.26
CA THR A 354 -7.61 -21.43 1.96
C THR A 354 -7.52 -22.42 0.81
N LEU A 355 -7.90 -21.98 -0.40
CA LEU A 355 -7.86 -22.84 -1.58
C LEU A 355 -6.43 -23.36 -1.80
N THR A 356 -6.32 -24.66 -2.08
CA THR A 356 -5.07 -25.26 -2.54
C THR A 356 -4.77 -24.89 -4.00
N THR A 357 -3.51 -25.05 -4.40
CA THR A 357 -3.05 -24.94 -5.79
C THR A 357 -3.89 -25.76 -6.78
N GLU A 358 -4.40 -26.93 -6.39
CA GLU A 358 -5.28 -27.72 -7.26
C GLU A 358 -6.64 -27.04 -7.46
N GLN A 359 -7.27 -26.60 -6.36
CA GLN A 359 -8.60 -25.99 -6.36
C GLN A 359 -8.60 -24.66 -7.15
N ALA A 360 -7.57 -23.84 -6.97
CA ALA A 360 -7.38 -22.62 -7.75
C ALA A 360 -7.14 -22.90 -9.25
N ARG A 361 -6.32 -23.91 -9.60
CA ARG A 361 -6.12 -24.35 -11.00
C ARG A 361 -7.42 -24.90 -11.63
N ASN A 362 -8.25 -25.58 -10.85
CA ASN A 362 -9.56 -26.09 -11.30
C ASN A 362 -10.59 -24.97 -11.50
N ALA A 363 -10.62 -23.94 -10.64
CA ALA A 363 -11.42 -22.73 -10.85
C ALA A 363 -11.01 -21.99 -12.14
N ILE A 364 -9.70 -21.77 -12.35
CA ILE A 364 -9.14 -21.20 -13.58
C ILE A 364 -9.57 -22.01 -14.82
N THR A 365 -9.66 -23.34 -14.70
CA THR A 365 -10.09 -24.22 -15.80
C THR A 365 -11.58 -24.06 -16.13
N ILE A 366 -12.45 -23.92 -15.12
CA ILE A 366 -13.88 -23.62 -15.33
C ILE A 366 -14.05 -22.24 -15.98
N ALA A 367 -13.33 -21.22 -15.49
CA ALA A 367 -13.35 -19.87 -16.06
C ALA A 367 -12.85 -19.82 -17.51
N GLN A 368 -11.79 -20.57 -17.85
CA GLN A 368 -11.34 -20.65 -19.25
C GLN A 368 -12.39 -21.30 -20.15
N VAL A 369 -13.10 -22.32 -19.68
CA VAL A 369 -14.21 -22.92 -20.45
C VAL A 369 -15.40 -21.96 -20.58
N ALA A 370 -15.68 -21.14 -19.57
CA ALA A 370 -16.69 -20.08 -19.66
C ALA A 370 -16.35 -19.05 -20.74
N ARG A 371 -15.08 -18.59 -20.79
CA ARG A 371 -14.55 -17.72 -21.87
C ARG A 371 -14.68 -18.34 -23.25
N ASP A 372 -14.21 -19.59 -23.41
CA ASP A 372 -14.27 -20.34 -24.67
C ASP A 372 -15.69 -20.48 -25.24
N LEU A 373 -16.71 -20.36 -24.38
CA LEU A 373 -18.13 -20.52 -24.69
C LEU A 373 -18.93 -19.21 -24.63
N GLN A 374 -18.29 -18.08 -24.31
CA GLN A 374 -18.92 -16.77 -24.07
C GLN A 374 -20.07 -16.82 -23.06
N VAL A 375 -19.92 -17.63 -22.01
CA VAL A 375 -20.87 -17.72 -20.88
C VAL A 375 -20.86 -16.39 -20.12
N PRO A 376 -22.03 -15.80 -19.80
CA PRO A 376 -22.09 -14.58 -18.99
C PRO A 376 -21.49 -14.73 -17.59
N ARG A 377 -21.02 -13.63 -16.97
CA ARG A 377 -20.36 -13.62 -15.65
C ARG A 377 -21.15 -14.39 -14.58
N TYR A 378 -22.47 -14.20 -14.51
CA TYR A 378 -23.37 -14.95 -13.62
C TYR A 378 -23.35 -16.47 -13.85
N GLY A 379 -23.22 -16.91 -15.11
CA GLY A 379 -23.09 -18.32 -15.46
C GLY A 379 -21.78 -18.96 -14.99
N LEU A 380 -20.68 -18.19 -14.93
CA LEU A 380 -19.44 -18.63 -14.29
C LEU A 380 -19.63 -18.78 -12.77
N GLN A 381 -20.30 -17.83 -12.10
CA GLN A 381 -20.59 -17.90 -10.67
C GLN A 381 -21.38 -19.17 -10.31
N ILE A 382 -22.43 -19.47 -11.07
CA ILE A 382 -23.22 -20.72 -10.92
C ILE A 382 -22.33 -21.96 -11.07
N ALA A 383 -21.42 -21.99 -12.06
CA ALA A 383 -20.52 -23.12 -12.28
C ALA A 383 -19.48 -23.29 -11.15
N ILE A 384 -18.91 -22.20 -10.66
CA ILE A 384 -17.96 -22.22 -9.52
C ILE A 384 -18.67 -22.68 -8.24
N ALA A 385 -19.83 -22.10 -7.89
CA ALA A 385 -20.59 -22.52 -6.71
C ALA A 385 -21.01 -23.99 -6.78
N THR A 386 -21.39 -24.48 -7.97
CA THR A 386 -21.68 -25.90 -8.20
C THR A 386 -20.45 -26.77 -7.95
N ALA A 387 -19.30 -26.44 -8.54
CA ALA A 387 -18.07 -27.23 -8.38
C ALA A 387 -17.51 -27.16 -6.93
N ILE A 388 -17.72 -26.04 -6.22
CA ILE A 388 -17.46 -25.94 -4.78
C ILE A 388 -18.38 -26.88 -4.02
N GLN A 389 -19.68 -26.92 -4.31
CA GLN A 389 -20.59 -27.83 -3.61
C GLN A 389 -20.26 -29.30 -3.87
N GLU A 390 -20.19 -29.72 -5.13
CA GLU A 390 -20.06 -31.13 -5.54
C GLU A 390 -18.68 -31.73 -5.23
N SER A 391 -17.60 -30.97 -5.37
CA SER A 391 -16.23 -31.50 -5.24
C SER A 391 -15.27 -30.64 -4.43
N LYS A 392 -15.73 -29.48 -3.92
CA LYS A 392 -14.88 -28.45 -3.29
C LYS A 392 -13.71 -28.07 -4.21
N LEU A 393 -13.97 -27.99 -5.53
CA LEU A 393 -13.00 -27.75 -6.62
C LEU A 393 -11.87 -28.78 -6.74
N VAL A 394 -12.02 -30.01 -6.25
CA VAL A 394 -11.02 -31.10 -6.40
C VAL A 394 -11.44 -32.04 -7.53
N ASN A 395 -10.54 -32.45 -8.43
CA ASN A 395 -10.93 -33.30 -9.58
C ASN A 395 -11.03 -34.80 -9.21
N LEU A 396 -12.03 -35.13 -8.39
CA LEU A 396 -12.23 -36.46 -7.81
C LEU A 396 -12.39 -37.56 -8.87
N THR A 397 -11.62 -38.64 -8.74
CA THR A 397 -11.69 -39.80 -9.66
C THR A 397 -12.93 -40.69 -9.45
N GLY A 398 -13.62 -40.53 -8.31
CA GLY A 398 -14.86 -41.20 -7.96
C GLY A 398 -15.58 -40.51 -6.79
N GLY A 399 -16.88 -40.74 -6.65
CA GLY A 399 -17.74 -40.26 -5.56
C GLY A 399 -18.86 -41.23 -5.25
N ASP A 400 -20.09 -40.74 -4.99
CA ASP A 400 -21.27 -41.62 -4.88
C ASP A 400 -21.50 -42.43 -6.17
N ARG A 401 -21.74 -43.73 -6.01
CA ARG A 401 -21.95 -44.72 -7.08
C ARG A 401 -20.83 -44.70 -8.14
N ASP A 402 -21.04 -43.96 -9.22
CA ASP A 402 -20.16 -43.83 -10.38
C ASP A 402 -19.88 -42.37 -10.77
N SER A 403 -20.24 -41.41 -9.91
CA SER A 403 -19.90 -39.98 -10.08
C SER A 403 -18.40 -39.74 -10.15
N GLY A 404 -17.98 -38.62 -10.74
CA GLY A 404 -16.60 -38.13 -10.72
C GLY A 404 -16.43 -36.77 -11.38
N GLY A 405 -15.21 -36.23 -11.28
CA GLY A 405 -14.83 -34.90 -11.75
C GLY A 405 -15.34 -33.76 -10.88
N LEU A 406 -14.99 -32.53 -11.28
CA LEU A 406 -15.34 -31.28 -10.57
C LEU A 406 -16.84 -31.12 -10.29
N PHE A 407 -17.67 -31.69 -11.17
CA PHE A 407 -19.13 -31.58 -11.16
C PHE A 407 -19.83 -32.90 -10.73
N GLN A 408 -19.10 -33.90 -10.25
CA GLN A 408 -19.63 -35.22 -9.83
C GLN A 408 -20.58 -35.89 -10.85
N GLN A 409 -20.33 -35.66 -12.14
CA GLN A 409 -21.13 -36.16 -13.25
C GLN A 409 -21.04 -37.70 -13.35
N ARG A 410 -22.15 -38.35 -13.71
CA ARG A 410 -22.35 -39.82 -13.62
C ARG A 410 -22.49 -40.50 -14.99
N PRO A 411 -21.54 -41.37 -15.41
CA PRO A 411 -21.61 -42.11 -16.68
C PRO A 411 -22.88 -42.93 -16.88
N SER A 412 -23.36 -43.63 -15.85
CA SER A 412 -24.61 -44.43 -15.91
C SER A 412 -25.89 -43.59 -16.08
N THR A 413 -25.78 -42.26 -15.99
CA THR A 413 -26.87 -41.31 -16.28
C THR A 413 -26.61 -40.47 -17.54
N GLY A 414 -25.68 -40.90 -18.41
CA GLY A 414 -25.49 -40.33 -19.75
C GLY A 414 -24.54 -39.15 -19.86
N TRP A 415 -23.85 -38.75 -18.79
CA TRP A 415 -22.92 -37.61 -18.81
C TRP A 415 -21.61 -37.83 -19.58
N GLY A 416 -21.33 -39.04 -20.08
CA GLY A 416 -20.11 -39.40 -20.80
C GLY A 416 -19.45 -40.65 -20.21
N SER A 417 -18.30 -41.07 -20.75
CA SER A 417 -17.51 -42.14 -20.13
C SER A 417 -16.79 -41.65 -18.86
N ARG A 418 -16.27 -42.59 -18.04
CA ARG A 418 -15.47 -42.26 -16.84
C ARG A 418 -14.33 -41.28 -17.14
N ALA A 419 -13.64 -41.43 -18.27
CA ALA A 419 -12.51 -40.59 -18.65
C ALA A 419 -12.92 -39.18 -19.09
N GLU A 420 -14.16 -38.99 -19.55
CA GLU A 420 -14.70 -37.70 -19.97
C GLU A 420 -15.24 -36.91 -18.78
N VAL A 421 -15.99 -37.56 -17.87
CA VAL A 421 -16.49 -36.88 -16.65
C VAL A 421 -15.38 -36.52 -15.66
N THR A 422 -14.25 -37.25 -15.63
CA THR A 422 -13.08 -36.89 -14.79
C THR A 422 -12.07 -36.00 -15.51
N ASN A 423 -12.41 -35.44 -16.69
CA ASN A 423 -11.60 -34.43 -17.38
C ASN A 423 -12.22 -33.04 -17.12
N PRO A 424 -11.56 -32.14 -16.37
CA PRO A 424 -12.10 -30.83 -16.00
C PRO A 424 -12.68 -30.01 -17.16
N VAL A 425 -12.02 -29.98 -18.31
CA VAL A 425 -12.44 -29.20 -19.49
C VAL A 425 -13.69 -29.81 -20.12
N LEU A 426 -13.76 -31.14 -20.19
CA LEU A 426 -14.92 -31.84 -20.75
C LEU A 426 -16.13 -31.78 -19.80
N ALA A 427 -15.93 -31.97 -18.50
CA ALA A 427 -16.97 -31.88 -17.48
C ALA A 427 -17.54 -30.45 -17.37
N ALA A 428 -16.71 -29.41 -17.47
CA ALA A 428 -17.17 -28.01 -17.52
C ALA A 428 -17.94 -27.72 -18.82
N ARG A 429 -17.46 -28.19 -19.99
CA ARG A 429 -18.19 -28.05 -21.25
C ARG A 429 -19.53 -28.80 -21.23
N ALA A 430 -19.62 -29.91 -20.51
CA ALA A 430 -20.88 -30.62 -20.26
C ALA A 430 -21.79 -29.85 -19.31
N PHE A 431 -21.26 -29.28 -18.21
CA PHE A 431 -22.03 -28.45 -17.28
C PHE A 431 -22.66 -27.22 -17.98
N PHE A 432 -21.93 -26.57 -18.90
CA PHE A 432 -22.48 -25.47 -19.71
C PHE A 432 -23.34 -25.92 -20.91
N GLY A 433 -23.50 -27.23 -21.16
CA GLY A 433 -24.38 -27.74 -22.20
C GLY A 433 -23.80 -27.68 -23.61
N LYS A 434 -22.47 -27.62 -23.74
CA LYS A 434 -21.75 -27.44 -25.02
C LYS A 434 -20.65 -28.50 -25.23
N ALA A 435 -20.87 -29.69 -24.65
CA ALA A 435 -20.08 -30.90 -24.88
C ALA A 435 -20.68 -31.77 -26.00
N GLN A 436 -19.83 -32.53 -26.70
CA GLN A 436 -20.25 -33.48 -27.74
C GLN A 436 -20.43 -34.92 -27.24
N HIS A 437 -19.95 -35.25 -26.04
CA HIS A 437 -19.94 -36.61 -25.49
C HIS A 437 -21.17 -36.95 -24.62
N THR A 438 -22.09 -36.01 -24.44
CA THR A 438 -23.34 -36.20 -23.68
C THR A 438 -24.51 -35.52 -24.39
N GLY A 439 -25.71 -36.06 -24.18
CA GLY A 439 -26.98 -35.44 -24.56
C GLY A 439 -27.77 -34.90 -23.37
N ASN A 440 -27.17 -34.84 -22.17
CA ASN A 440 -27.79 -34.20 -21.01
C ASN A 440 -27.74 -32.67 -21.17
N PRO A 441 -28.82 -31.94 -20.84
CA PRO A 441 -28.84 -30.48 -20.91
C PRO A 441 -27.92 -29.89 -19.83
N GLY A 442 -27.10 -28.91 -20.21
CA GLY A 442 -26.34 -28.09 -19.26
C GLY A 442 -27.00 -26.73 -19.04
N LEU A 443 -26.32 -25.85 -18.30
CA LEU A 443 -26.84 -24.56 -17.84
C LEU A 443 -27.45 -23.73 -18.97
N LEU A 444 -26.74 -23.59 -20.09
CA LEU A 444 -27.19 -22.80 -21.25
C LEU A 444 -28.38 -23.43 -22.01
N ASP A 445 -28.79 -24.66 -21.66
CA ASP A 445 -29.94 -25.36 -22.24
C ASP A 445 -31.17 -25.35 -21.31
N ILE A 446 -31.03 -24.83 -20.08
CA ILE A 446 -32.13 -24.65 -19.14
C ILE A 446 -32.89 -23.35 -19.48
N PRO A 447 -34.19 -23.38 -19.84
CA PRO A 447 -34.92 -22.16 -20.16
C PRO A 447 -35.05 -21.22 -18.94
N GLY A 448 -34.64 -19.96 -19.09
CA GLY A 448 -34.74 -18.93 -18.06
C GLY A 448 -33.71 -19.05 -16.93
N TRP A 449 -32.59 -19.77 -17.13
CA TRP A 449 -31.53 -19.89 -16.12
C TRP A 449 -30.93 -18.53 -15.70
N GLN A 450 -31.03 -17.53 -16.58
CA GLN A 450 -30.61 -16.16 -16.36
C GLN A 450 -31.37 -15.48 -15.21
N ASP A 451 -32.66 -15.79 -15.08
CA ASP A 451 -33.57 -15.20 -14.10
C ASP A 451 -33.73 -16.09 -12.84
N MET A 452 -33.11 -17.27 -12.83
CA MET A 452 -33.13 -18.20 -11.70
C MET A 452 -32.10 -17.78 -10.65
N PRO A 453 -32.44 -17.83 -9.35
CA PRO A 453 -31.44 -17.80 -8.28
C PRO A 453 -30.40 -18.90 -8.48
N LEU A 454 -29.14 -18.63 -8.12
CA LEU A 454 -27.99 -19.48 -8.41
C LEU A 454 -28.20 -20.95 -8.02
N THR A 455 -28.87 -21.19 -6.88
CA THR A 455 -29.20 -22.54 -6.41
C THR A 455 -30.15 -23.30 -7.32
N GLN A 456 -31.16 -22.62 -7.87
CA GLN A 456 -32.15 -23.21 -8.76
C GLN A 456 -31.53 -23.51 -10.13
N ALA A 457 -30.67 -22.60 -10.62
CA ALA A 457 -29.90 -22.80 -11.85
C ALA A 457 -28.92 -24.00 -11.72
N ALA A 458 -28.14 -24.07 -10.64
CA ALA A 458 -27.25 -25.19 -10.35
C ALA A 458 -28.01 -26.52 -10.24
N GLN A 459 -29.12 -26.54 -9.49
CA GLN A 459 -29.95 -27.71 -9.27
C GLN A 459 -30.67 -28.18 -10.55
N ALA A 460 -31.07 -27.29 -11.45
CA ALA A 460 -31.71 -27.65 -12.72
C ALA A 460 -30.78 -28.51 -13.61
N VAL A 461 -29.48 -28.23 -13.56
CA VAL A 461 -28.43 -29.00 -14.25
C VAL A 461 -28.10 -30.28 -13.49
N GLN A 462 -27.75 -30.19 -12.20
CA GLN A 462 -27.21 -31.33 -11.44
C GLN A 462 -28.27 -32.34 -10.96
N ARG A 463 -29.46 -31.85 -10.61
CA ARG A 463 -30.55 -32.67 -10.03
C ARG A 463 -30.10 -33.43 -8.77
N SER A 464 -29.35 -32.74 -7.91
CA SER A 464 -28.79 -33.27 -6.68
C SER A 464 -29.88 -33.58 -5.64
N GLY A 465 -29.54 -34.41 -4.65
CA GLY A 465 -30.43 -34.74 -3.52
C GLY A 465 -30.59 -33.62 -2.50
N PHE A 466 -29.79 -32.56 -2.59
CA PHE A 466 -29.73 -31.45 -1.62
C PHE A 466 -29.76 -30.09 -2.35
N PRO A 467 -30.94 -29.67 -2.88
CA PRO A 467 -31.04 -28.54 -3.81
C PRO A 467 -30.57 -27.20 -3.24
N ASP A 468 -30.78 -26.95 -1.95
CA ASP A 468 -30.46 -25.67 -1.31
C ASP A 468 -28.97 -25.54 -0.96
N ALA A 469 -28.20 -26.64 -1.02
CA ALA A 469 -26.82 -26.71 -0.54
C ALA A 469 -25.82 -25.89 -1.39
N TYR A 470 -26.23 -25.38 -2.54
CA TYR A 470 -25.43 -24.45 -3.35
C TYR A 470 -25.39 -23.03 -2.77
N ALA A 471 -26.40 -22.59 -2.00
CA ALA A 471 -26.55 -21.20 -1.55
C ALA A 471 -25.36 -20.71 -0.71
N GLN A 472 -24.86 -21.56 0.19
CA GLN A 472 -23.78 -21.22 1.13
C GLN A 472 -22.43 -20.90 0.45
N TRP A 473 -22.30 -21.12 -0.86
CA TRP A 473 -21.09 -20.83 -1.64
C TRP A 473 -21.24 -19.64 -2.59
N GLU A 474 -22.39 -18.95 -2.61
CA GLU A 474 -22.70 -17.88 -3.57
C GLU A 474 -21.73 -16.68 -3.46
N GLY A 475 -21.35 -16.31 -2.23
CA GLY A 475 -20.35 -15.27 -1.96
C GLY A 475 -18.95 -15.61 -2.48
N VAL A 476 -18.34 -16.70 -2.00
CA VAL A 476 -17.01 -17.16 -2.46
C VAL A 476 -16.97 -17.49 -3.96
N ALA A 477 -18.08 -17.95 -4.53
CA ALA A 477 -18.18 -18.09 -5.98
C ALA A 477 -18.21 -16.75 -6.71
N GLY A 478 -18.79 -15.72 -6.08
CA GLY A 478 -18.68 -14.31 -6.49
C GLY A 478 -17.22 -13.85 -6.48
N ASP A 479 -16.51 -13.97 -5.35
CA ASP A 479 -15.09 -13.58 -5.21
C ASP A 479 -14.20 -14.23 -6.27
N ILE A 480 -14.37 -15.54 -6.48
CA ILE A 480 -13.63 -16.29 -7.50
C ILE A 480 -14.04 -15.85 -8.93
N THR A 481 -15.28 -15.45 -9.15
CA THR A 481 -15.79 -14.93 -10.44
C THR A 481 -15.40 -13.48 -10.68
N GLU A 482 -15.13 -12.69 -9.65
CA GLU A 482 -14.50 -11.37 -9.75
C GLU A 482 -13.07 -11.52 -10.28
N LEU A 483 -12.25 -12.33 -9.59
CA LEU A 483 -10.85 -12.58 -9.96
C LEU A 483 -10.69 -13.28 -11.32
N LEU A 484 -11.69 -14.05 -11.77
CA LEU A 484 -11.59 -14.89 -12.99
C LEU A 484 -12.58 -14.57 -14.10
N GLY A 485 -13.51 -13.63 -13.92
CA GLY A 485 -14.64 -13.40 -14.83
C GLY A 485 -14.85 -11.95 -15.27
N GLY A 486 -13.96 -11.02 -14.90
CA GLY A 486 -14.03 -9.61 -15.32
C GLY A 486 -13.91 -9.35 -16.83
N ASP A 487 -13.62 -10.36 -17.65
CA ASP A 487 -13.62 -10.31 -19.12
C ASP A 487 -14.81 -11.05 -19.78
N LEU A 488 -15.77 -11.53 -18.98
CA LEU A 488 -17.02 -12.13 -19.45
C LEU A 488 -18.15 -11.08 -19.57
N PRO A 489 -19.11 -11.25 -20.50
CA PRO A 489 -20.24 -10.34 -20.61
C PRO A 489 -21.25 -10.53 -19.46
N ASP A 490 -22.02 -9.49 -19.14
CA ASP A 490 -23.17 -9.61 -18.25
C ASP A 490 -24.45 -10.03 -19.00
N LEU A 491 -25.55 -10.23 -18.26
CA LEU A 491 -26.83 -10.68 -18.83
C LEU A 491 -27.50 -9.55 -19.65
N PRO A 492 -27.82 -9.77 -20.94
CA PRO A 492 -28.40 -8.72 -21.78
C PRO A 492 -29.93 -8.64 -21.63
N GLY A 493 -30.43 -7.49 -21.14
CA GLY A 493 -31.78 -7.02 -21.45
C GLY A 493 -32.69 -6.70 -20.25
N VAL A 494 -32.51 -5.52 -19.65
CA VAL A 494 -33.60 -4.76 -18.99
C VAL A 494 -33.60 -3.33 -19.54
N ASP A 495 -33.74 -3.20 -20.86
CA ASP A 495 -33.77 -1.92 -21.55
C ASP A 495 -35.13 -1.22 -21.31
N GLY A 496 -35.19 -0.43 -20.24
CA GLY A 496 -36.35 0.40 -19.88
C GLY A 496 -35.91 1.70 -19.21
N GLU A 497 -36.58 2.80 -19.54
CA GLU A 497 -36.26 4.13 -19.00
C GLU A 497 -36.43 4.16 -17.47
N VAL A 498 -35.33 4.25 -16.72
CA VAL A 498 -35.37 4.51 -15.28
C VAL A 498 -35.21 6.01 -15.06
N SER A 499 -36.23 6.64 -14.47
CA SER A 499 -36.29 8.09 -14.25
C SER A 499 -35.23 8.58 -13.25
N ASN A 500 -34.57 9.70 -13.58
CA ASN A 500 -33.47 10.30 -12.81
C ASN A 500 -33.75 10.38 -11.30
N ALA A 501 -32.95 9.66 -10.51
CA ALA A 501 -32.96 9.73 -9.05
C ALA A 501 -32.48 11.12 -8.58
N SER A 502 -33.36 11.90 -7.98
CA SER A 502 -33.07 13.29 -7.63
C SER A 502 -32.12 13.40 -6.42
N ASN A 503 -31.22 14.39 -6.45
CA ASN A 503 -30.35 14.79 -5.34
C ASN A 503 -29.18 13.83 -5.01
N CYS A 504 -28.71 13.07 -6.00
CA CYS A 504 -27.30 12.69 -6.15
C CYS A 504 -26.93 12.79 -7.64
N GLU A 505 -26.83 14.01 -8.16
CA GLU A 505 -26.08 14.31 -9.38
C GLU A 505 -24.58 14.24 -9.00
N ASP A 506 -23.71 13.42 -9.60
CA ASP A 506 -23.89 12.50 -10.73
C ASP A 506 -23.22 11.14 -10.46
N THR A 507 -23.36 10.21 -11.40
CA THR A 507 -22.27 9.26 -11.71
C THR A 507 -20.92 10.01 -11.85
N VAL A 508 -19.79 9.37 -11.54
CA VAL A 508 -18.46 9.92 -11.86
C VAL A 508 -18.39 10.13 -13.39
N ASN A 509 -18.62 11.37 -13.83
CA ASN A 509 -18.81 11.67 -15.25
C ASN A 509 -17.57 11.26 -16.07
N PRO A 510 -17.74 10.51 -17.18
CA PRO A 510 -16.63 9.99 -17.98
C PRO A 510 -15.62 11.05 -18.39
N ILE A 511 -14.37 10.89 -17.95
CA ILE A 511 -13.30 11.85 -18.22
C ILE A 511 -12.68 11.52 -19.57
N THR A 512 -13.03 12.29 -20.61
CA THR A 512 -12.36 12.24 -21.90
C THR A 512 -11.04 13.02 -21.84
N VAL A 513 -9.94 12.27 -21.94
CA VAL A 513 -8.56 12.76 -22.04
C VAL A 513 -8.02 12.59 -23.46
N GLY A 514 -6.99 13.34 -23.83
CA GLY A 514 -6.35 13.20 -25.15
C GLY A 514 -4.88 13.56 -25.18
N THR A 515 -4.20 13.18 -26.26
CA THR A 515 -2.82 13.58 -26.55
C THR A 515 -2.59 13.88 -28.02
N LEU A 516 -1.75 14.88 -28.30
CA LEU A 516 -1.40 15.30 -29.66
C LEU A 516 -0.01 15.96 -29.69
N ASN A 517 0.93 15.38 -30.44
CA ASN A 517 2.10 16.11 -30.90
C ASN A 517 1.65 17.14 -31.96
N ILE A 518 1.74 18.45 -31.65
CA ILE A 518 1.14 19.51 -32.49
C ILE A 518 2.04 19.98 -33.64
N LEU A 519 3.18 19.32 -33.87
CA LEU A 519 4.27 19.72 -34.78
C LEU A 519 4.79 21.15 -34.50
N GLY A 520 5.97 21.25 -33.92
CA GLY A 520 6.50 22.53 -33.44
C GLY A 520 6.76 23.55 -34.56
N ALA A 521 6.61 24.85 -34.25
CA ALA A 521 6.82 25.96 -35.20
C ALA A 521 8.18 25.94 -35.92
N GLY A 522 9.20 25.34 -35.30
CA GLY A 522 10.51 25.17 -35.93
C GLY A 522 10.49 24.25 -37.16
N HIS A 523 9.50 23.36 -37.26
CA HIS A 523 9.30 22.45 -38.39
C HIS A 523 8.44 23.04 -39.53
N THR A 524 7.91 24.27 -39.41
CA THR A 524 7.04 24.86 -40.44
C THR A 524 7.38 26.29 -40.87
N ASP A 525 8.24 26.98 -40.14
CA ASP A 525 8.59 28.39 -40.42
C ASP A 525 9.99 28.77 -39.91
N ASN A 526 10.94 27.82 -39.94
CA ASN A 526 12.36 27.96 -39.55
C ASN A 526 12.61 28.63 -38.17
N GLN A 527 11.64 28.57 -37.26
CA GLN A 527 11.78 29.15 -35.91
C GLN A 527 12.68 28.31 -35.00
N ALA A 528 13.29 28.95 -34.00
CA ALA A 528 14.17 28.26 -33.06
C ALA A 528 13.44 27.14 -32.29
N GLY A 529 14.05 25.95 -32.24
CA GLY A 529 13.62 24.81 -31.42
C GLY A 529 13.23 23.54 -32.17
N GLY A 530 13.13 23.57 -33.50
CA GLY A 530 12.80 22.40 -34.33
C GLY A 530 13.96 21.83 -35.13
N GLY A 531 13.72 20.67 -35.75
CA GLY A 531 14.54 20.10 -36.81
C GLY A 531 14.13 20.59 -38.21
N ASN A 532 14.46 19.82 -39.25
CA ASN A 532 14.16 20.16 -40.65
C ASN A 532 12.66 20.46 -40.88
N GLU A 533 12.38 21.42 -41.78
CA GLU A 533 11.01 21.77 -42.17
C GLU A 533 10.26 20.59 -42.83
N LYS A 534 9.02 20.35 -42.40
CA LYS A 534 8.13 19.36 -43.02
C LYS A 534 7.41 19.95 -44.23
N ALA A 535 7.93 19.60 -45.40
CA ALA A 535 7.43 20.06 -46.69
C ALA A 535 5.90 19.85 -46.85
N GLY A 536 5.21 20.93 -47.22
CA GLY A 536 3.77 20.91 -47.52
C GLY A 536 2.84 20.94 -46.30
N TYR A 537 3.35 21.28 -45.11
CA TYR A 537 2.56 21.74 -43.96
C TYR A 537 2.38 23.27 -44.01
N ALA A 538 1.37 23.79 -43.31
CA ALA A 538 1.19 25.23 -43.12
C ALA A 538 1.99 25.75 -41.90
N THR A 539 2.19 27.06 -41.84
CA THR A 539 2.79 27.76 -40.69
C THR A 539 1.98 27.53 -39.41
N TRP A 540 2.63 27.53 -38.24
CA TRP A 540 1.98 27.11 -36.97
C TRP A 540 0.74 27.95 -36.61
N ASP A 541 0.69 29.23 -37.00
CA ASP A 541 -0.42 30.16 -36.75
C ASP A 541 -1.73 29.73 -37.42
N LYS A 542 -1.63 28.99 -38.52
CA LYS A 542 -2.76 28.42 -39.28
C LYS A 542 -3.13 27.03 -38.80
N ARG A 543 -2.17 26.27 -38.28
CA ARG A 543 -2.38 24.90 -37.78
C ARG A 543 -2.92 24.86 -36.34
N LEU A 544 -2.40 25.71 -35.45
CA LEU A 544 -2.78 25.73 -34.04
C LEU A 544 -4.31 25.90 -33.81
N PRO A 545 -5.04 26.78 -34.54
CA PRO A 545 -6.50 26.82 -34.42
C PRO A 545 -7.17 25.49 -34.78
N GLY A 546 -6.70 24.80 -35.82
CA GLY A 546 -7.21 23.49 -36.21
C GLY A 546 -6.91 22.39 -35.19
N ALA A 547 -5.74 22.44 -34.54
CA ALA A 547 -5.37 21.49 -33.49
C ALA A 547 -6.27 21.64 -32.24
N LEU A 548 -6.52 22.89 -31.82
CA LEU A 548 -7.44 23.17 -30.71
C LEU A 548 -8.89 22.81 -31.08
N SER A 549 -9.33 23.09 -32.30
CA SER A 549 -10.65 22.64 -32.77
C SER A 549 -10.78 21.12 -32.83
N ALA A 550 -9.73 20.36 -33.16
CA ALA A 550 -9.78 18.89 -33.13
C ALA A 550 -9.96 18.36 -31.70
N ILE A 551 -9.19 18.90 -30.73
CA ILE A 551 -9.29 18.56 -29.31
C ILE A 551 -10.70 18.89 -28.77
N GLU A 552 -11.22 20.07 -29.08
CA GLU A 552 -12.55 20.51 -28.63
C GLU A 552 -13.69 19.71 -29.29
N ASN A 553 -13.59 19.37 -30.58
CA ASN A 553 -14.58 18.55 -31.28
C ASN A 553 -14.60 17.09 -30.78
N ALA A 554 -13.48 16.58 -30.29
CA ALA A 554 -13.36 15.24 -29.71
C ALA A 554 -13.82 15.16 -28.23
N GLY A 555 -14.40 16.25 -27.68
CA GLY A 555 -14.92 16.27 -26.31
C GLY A 555 -13.86 16.18 -25.21
N VAL A 556 -12.58 16.38 -25.54
CA VAL A 556 -11.47 16.26 -24.58
C VAL A 556 -11.50 17.41 -23.60
N SER A 557 -11.51 17.11 -22.29
CA SER A 557 -11.47 18.11 -21.22
C SER A 557 -10.06 18.34 -20.65
N ILE A 558 -9.14 17.38 -20.84
CA ILE A 558 -7.73 17.45 -20.43
C ILE A 558 -6.85 16.86 -21.54
N ALA A 559 -5.86 17.60 -22.03
CA ALA A 559 -5.00 17.15 -23.13
C ALA A 559 -3.49 17.31 -22.83
N GLY A 560 -2.70 16.29 -23.17
CA GLY A 560 -1.25 16.41 -23.28
C GLY A 560 -0.85 16.90 -24.67
N LEU A 561 -0.07 17.98 -24.74
CA LEU A 561 0.48 18.49 -25.99
C LEU A 561 2.01 18.32 -26.01
N GLN A 562 2.53 17.90 -27.17
CA GLN A 562 3.96 17.78 -27.42
C GLN A 562 4.41 18.73 -28.55
N GLU A 563 5.70 19.08 -28.58
CA GLU A 563 6.30 20.07 -29.50
C GLU A 563 5.67 21.48 -29.48
N VAL A 564 5.16 21.93 -28.35
CA VAL A 564 4.65 23.29 -28.15
C VAL A 564 5.79 24.30 -28.08
N HIS A 565 6.24 24.79 -29.24
CA HIS A 565 7.36 25.75 -29.33
C HIS A 565 6.94 27.15 -28.87
N GLY A 566 7.92 28.03 -28.58
CA GLY A 566 7.71 29.36 -28.01
C GLY A 566 6.53 30.17 -28.59
N PRO A 567 6.37 30.30 -29.92
CA PRO A 567 5.23 30.98 -30.52
C PRO A 567 3.87 30.33 -30.22
N GLN A 568 3.79 29.00 -30.27
CA GLN A 568 2.59 28.23 -29.94
C GLN A 568 2.27 28.29 -28.44
N ALA A 569 3.28 28.17 -27.58
CA ALA A 569 3.15 28.29 -26.12
C ALA A 569 2.65 29.69 -25.73
N LYS A 570 3.20 30.74 -26.35
CA LYS A 570 2.73 32.12 -26.18
C LYS A 570 1.28 32.28 -26.65
N ALA A 571 0.93 31.74 -27.81
CA ALA A 571 -0.44 31.79 -28.32
C ALA A 571 -1.43 31.06 -27.41
N LEU A 572 -1.08 29.91 -26.84
CA LEU A 572 -1.89 29.22 -25.83
C LEU A 572 -2.11 30.11 -24.59
N ALA A 573 -1.04 30.68 -24.04
CA ALA A 573 -1.09 31.54 -22.86
C ALA A 573 -1.82 32.90 -23.07
N GLU A 574 -1.84 33.44 -24.29
CA GLU A 574 -2.43 34.77 -24.58
C GLU A 574 -3.79 34.71 -25.30
N ARG A 575 -3.98 33.79 -26.26
CA ARG A 575 -5.18 33.72 -27.12
C ARG A 575 -6.21 32.71 -26.63
N TYR A 576 -5.78 31.62 -25.99
CA TYR A 576 -6.66 30.51 -25.60
C TYR A 576 -6.89 30.40 -24.07
N SER A 577 -6.14 31.16 -23.26
CA SER A 577 -6.13 31.06 -21.80
C SER A 577 -7.42 31.43 -21.05
N ALA A 578 -8.40 31.98 -21.77
CA ALA A 578 -9.76 32.19 -21.29
C ALA A 578 -10.55 30.87 -21.15
N LYS A 579 -10.32 29.89 -22.04
CA LYS A 579 -10.90 28.54 -21.97
C LYS A 579 -9.91 27.52 -21.40
N TRP A 580 -8.65 27.57 -21.84
CA TRP A 580 -7.66 26.54 -21.55
C TRP A 580 -6.66 26.95 -20.46
N GLY A 581 -6.60 26.19 -19.37
CA GLY A 581 -5.47 26.19 -18.45
C GLY A 581 -4.28 25.48 -19.09
N MET A 582 -3.06 25.77 -18.63
CA MET A 582 -1.85 25.18 -19.19
C MET A 582 -0.74 25.09 -18.13
N TYR A 583 -0.09 23.94 -18.03
CA TYR A 583 1.13 23.74 -17.25
C TYR A 583 2.24 23.09 -18.09
N PRO A 584 3.47 23.65 -18.10
CA PRO A 584 3.86 24.93 -17.51
C PRO A 584 3.40 26.08 -18.40
N ALA A 585 2.71 27.07 -17.82
CA ALA A 585 2.24 28.26 -18.54
C ALA A 585 3.38 29.12 -19.13
N THR A 586 4.57 29.04 -18.52
CA THR A 586 5.76 29.82 -18.90
C THR A 586 6.99 28.92 -19.01
N GLY A 587 8.09 29.47 -19.57
CA GLY A 587 9.36 28.75 -19.74
C GLY A 587 9.43 27.88 -21.00
N ASN A 588 10.60 27.25 -21.19
CA ASN A 588 11.00 26.66 -22.47
C ASN A 588 10.54 25.20 -22.68
N THR A 589 9.75 24.64 -21.77
CA THR A 589 9.27 23.25 -21.87
C THR A 589 8.31 23.09 -23.05
N GLN A 590 8.69 22.26 -24.03
CA GLN A 590 7.92 21.99 -25.25
C GLN A 590 6.73 21.05 -25.02
N ASN A 591 6.67 20.33 -23.89
CA ASN A 591 5.52 19.50 -23.55
C ASN A 591 4.63 20.25 -22.53
N LYS A 592 3.31 20.09 -22.65
CA LYS A 592 2.29 20.74 -21.82
C LYS A 592 1.23 19.72 -21.39
N VAL A 593 0.59 19.96 -20.26
CA VAL A 593 -0.81 19.56 -20.03
C VAL A 593 -1.66 20.82 -20.16
N ILE A 594 -2.78 20.73 -20.87
CA ILE A 594 -3.84 21.74 -20.90
C ILE A 594 -5.15 21.14 -20.39
N TRP A 595 -6.02 21.96 -19.81
CA TRP A 595 -7.33 21.54 -19.31
C TRP A 595 -8.38 22.63 -19.51
N ASP A 596 -9.64 22.26 -19.71
CA ASP A 596 -10.73 23.22 -19.74
C ASP A 596 -10.94 23.83 -18.36
N ARG A 597 -10.94 25.16 -18.27
CA ARG A 597 -11.09 25.93 -17.03
C ARG A 597 -12.53 26.00 -16.54
N GLY A 598 -13.51 25.70 -17.41
CA GLY A 598 -14.89 25.47 -16.99
C GLY A 598 -15.06 24.15 -16.23
N SER A 599 -14.24 23.15 -16.55
CA SER A 599 -14.34 21.78 -16.03
C SER A 599 -13.35 21.46 -14.90
N TRP A 600 -12.15 22.05 -14.90
CA TRP A 600 -11.03 21.61 -14.04
C TRP A 600 -10.22 22.76 -13.43
N GLN A 601 -9.84 22.59 -12.17
CA GLN A 601 -8.89 23.43 -11.45
C GLN A 601 -7.63 22.62 -11.11
N MET A 602 -6.45 23.17 -11.39
CA MET A 602 -5.18 22.57 -11.00
C MET A 602 -4.91 22.78 -9.50
N THR A 603 -4.67 21.69 -8.78
CA THR A 603 -4.46 21.65 -7.33
C THR A 603 -3.01 21.35 -6.93
N ASP A 604 -2.29 20.53 -7.72
CA ASP A 604 -0.83 20.38 -7.64
C ASP A 604 -0.19 20.28 -9.04
N SER A 605 1.11 20.55 -9.15
CA SER A 605 1.86 20.47 -10.42
C SER A 605 3.37 20.32 -10.22
N ARG A 606 4.01 19.42 -10.98
CA ARG A 606 5.47 19.22 -10.93
C ARG A 606 6.06 18.86 -12.30
N LEU A 607 7.36 19.15 -12.47
CA LEU A 607 8.14 18.82 -13.66
C LEU A 607 9.07 17.64 -13.41
N VAL A 608 8.62 16.44 -13.80
CA VAL A 608 9.38 15.19 -13.64
C VAL A 608 10.46 15.11 -14.71
N GLN A 609 11.72 14.95 -14.30
CA GLN A 609 12.85 14.98 -15.24
C GLN A 609 12.98 13.64 -15.96
N ILE A 610 12.78 13.65 -17.29
CA ILE A 610 12.89 12.47 -18.16
C ILE A 610 14.06 12.67 -19.14
N PRO A 611 14.98 11.69 -19.29
CA PRO A 611 16.11 11.80 -20.21
C PRO A 611 15.63 11.79 -21.66
N TYR A 612 15.96 12.85 -22.38
CA TYR A 612 15.56 13.06 -23.76
C TYR A 612 16.75 12.85 -24.72
N PHE A 613 16.75 13.47 -25.91
CA PHE A 613 17.86 13.35 -26.86
C PHE A 613 19.22 13.69 -26.23
N ASN A 614 20.22 12.87 -26.56
CA ASN A 614 21.60 12.93 -26.02
C ASN A 614 21.69 12.79 -24.48
N GLY A 615 20.67 12.24 -23.83
CA GLY A 615 20.68 11.98 -22.38
C GLY A 615 20.51 13.23 -21.52
N LYS A 616 20.11 14.35 -22.12
CA LYS A 616 19.75 15.56 -21.37
C LYS A 616 18.34 15.39 -20.80
N ASP A 617 18.20 15.53 -19.50
CA ASP A 617 16.89 15.57 -18.84
C ASP A 617 16.05 16.78 -19.30
N VAL A 618 14.76 16.51 -19.53
CA VAL A 618 13.71 17.48 -19.85
C VAL A 618 12.56 17.27 -18.89
N GLY A 619 12.08 18.35 -18.27
CA GLY A 619 10.94 18.30 -17.36
C GLY A 619 9.64 18.02 -18.11
N MET A 620 9.01 16.89 -17.82
CA MET A 620 7.70 16.49 -18.33
C MET A 620 6.61 16.91 -17.32
N PRO A 621 5.58 17.66 -17.72
CA PRO A 621 4.58 18.18 -16.80
C PRO A 621 3.56 17.13 -16.36
N VAL A 622 3.48 16.92 -15.05
CA VAL A 622 2.36 16.24 -14.40
C VAL A 622 1.60 17.23 -13.51
N VAL A 623 0.27 17.12 -13.50
CA VAL A 623 -0.65 17.96 -12.73
C VAL A 623 -1.66 17.09 -11.98
N GLN A 624 -2.06 17.53 -10.79
CA GLN A 624 -3.31 17.09 -10.18
C GLN A 624 -4.39 18.10 -10.57
N LEU A 625 -5.51 17.60 -11.07
CA LEU A 625 -6.69 18.38 -11.39
C LEU A 625 -7.84 17.92 -10.50
N THR A 626 -8.53 18.87 -9.90
CA THR A 626 -9.80 18.68 -9.19
C THR A 626 -10.91 19.34 -10.00
N GLY A 627 -12.07 18.71 -10.11
CA GLY A 627 -13.18 19.28 -10.88
C GLY A 627 -13.64 20.62 -10.32
N ALA A 628 -13.95 21.57 -11.21
CA ALA A 628 -14.42 22.89 -10.80
C ALA A 628 -15.81 22.78 -10.13
N ALA A 629 -16.05 23.58 -9.09
CA ALA A 629 -17.23 23.45 -8.23
C ALA A 629 -18.57 23.63 -8.97
N ASP A 630 -18.60 24.43 -10.03
CA ASP A 630 -19.78 24.68 -10.87
C ASP A 630 -19.80 23.80 -12.15
N SER A 631 -19.15 22.63 -12.13
CA SER A 631 -18.97 21.77 -13.31
C SER A 631 -19.42 20.33 -13.10
N VAL A 632 -19.68 19.61 -14.20
CA VAL A 632 -20.02 18.18 -14.21
C VAL A 632 -18.93 17.27 -13.60
N ASN A 633 -17.72 17.79 -13.38
CA ASN A 633 -16.63 17.03 -12.77
C ASN A 633 -16.44 17.37 -11.28
N ALA A 634 -17.31 18.20 -10.67
CA ALA A 634 -17.19 18.62 -9.28
C ALA A 634 -16.97 17.43 -8.32
N GLY A 635 -16.03 17.57 -7.39
CA GLY A 635 -15.63 16.51 -6.46
C GLY A 635 -14.63 15.49 -7.01
N GLN A 636 -14.51 15.31 -8.33
CA GLN A 636 -13.53 14.39 -8.92
C GLN A 636 -12.10 14.91 -8.76
N VAL A 637 -11.13 14.00 -8.66
CA VAL A 637 -9.69 14.29 -8.66
C VAL A 637 -8.96 13.33 -9.60
N ILE A 638 -8.04 13.84 -10.43
CA ILE A 638 -7.24 13.05 -11.37
C ILE A 638 -5.82 13.61 -11.53
N TRP A 639 -4.83 12.73 -11.60
CA TRP A 639 -3.47 13.07 -12.02
C TRP A 639 -3.31 12.87 -13.53
N VAL A 640 -2.72 13.84 -14.24
CA VAL A 640 -2.45 13.72 -15.68
C VAL A 640 -1.01 14.15 -16.01
N TRP A 641 -0.27 13.28 -16.71
CA TRP A 641 1.13 13.47 -17.09
C TRP A 641 1.31 13.44 -18.61
N SER A 642 1.92 14.50 -19.17
CA SER A 642 2.24 14.61 -20.61
C SER A 642 3.70 14.29 -20.92
N ILE A 643 3.92 13.31 -21.81
CA ILE A 643 5.22 12.70 -22.15
C ILE A 643 5.64 13.02 -23.59
N HIS A 644 6.96 13.13 -23.83
CA HIS A 644 7.56 12.91 -25.15
C HIS A 644 8.86 12.10 -24.95
N ASN A 645 8.93 10.86 -25.46
CA ASN A 645 10.07 9.96 -25.29
C ASN A 645 11.11 10.09 -26.42
N PRO A 646 12.40 9.70 -26.21
CA PRO A 646 13.42 9.76 -27.24
C PRO A 646 13.03 9.00 -28.53
N ALA A 647 13.00 9.72 -29.67
CA ALA A 647 12.61 9.16 -30.97
C ALA A 647 13.66 8.26 -31.65
N ASN A 648 14.87 8.19 -31.09
CA ASN A 648 15.92 7.27 -31.53
C ASN A 648 16.09 6.17 -30.48
N THR A 649 16.05 4.91 -30.92
CA THR A 649 16.14 3.72 -30.05
C THR A 649 17.46 2.97 -30.18
N GLN A 650 18.41 3.47 -30.99
CA GLN A 650 19.70 2.84 -31.28
C GLN A 650 20.86 3.48 -30.52
N GLY A 651 21.88 2.68 -30.18
CA GLY A 651 23.06 3.13 -29.43
C GLY A 651 22.69 3.69 -28.05
N ASN A 652 23.38 4.74 -27.61
CA ASN A 652 23.16 5.38 -26.30
C ASN A 652 21.70 5.84 -26.08
N ALA A 653 20.98 6.20 -27.15
CA ALA A 653 19.59 6.62 -27.07
C ALA A 653 18.65 5.51 -26.58
N SER A 654 19.01 4.23 -26.79
CA SER A 654 18.31 3.07 -26.23
C SER A 654 18.30 3.09 -24.69
N GLY A 655 19.46 3.38 -24.08
CA GLY A 655 19.58 3.48 -22.62
C GLY A 655 18.84 4.68 -22.03
N HIS A 656 18.81 5.81 -22.74
CA HIS A 656 18.00 6.97 -22.34
C HIS A 656 16.50 6.64 -22.37
N ARG A 657 16.04 5.90 -23.40
CA ARG A 657 14.65 5.44 -23.50
C ARG A 657 14.28 4.44 -22.40
N GLN A 658 15.17 3.53 -22.03
CA GLN A 658 14.97 2.61 -20.90
C GLN A 658 14.86 3.35 -19.55
N GLU A 659 15.75 4.31 -19.30
CA GLU A 659 15.69 5.14 -18.07
C GLU A 659 14.45 6.07 -18.06
N ALA A 660 14.00 6.57 -19.21
CA ALA A 660 12.75 7.31 -19.33
C ALA A 660 11.55 6.46 -18.90
N LEU A 661 11.43 5.24 -19.43
CA LEU A 661 10.35 4.30 -19.08
C LEU A 661 10.40 3.88 -17.61
N ARG A 662 11.60 3.64 -17.06
CA ARG A 662 11.79 3.30 -15.65
C ARG A 662 11.37 4.43 -14.70
N ARG A 663 11.63 5.70 -15.07
CA ARG A 663 11.13 6.87 -14.33
C ARG A 663 9.61 7.02 -14.47
N GLN A 664 9.07 6.73 -15.65
CA GLN A 664 7.63 6.79 -15.93
C GLN A 664 6.85 5.77 -15.09
N LEU A 665 7.32 4.53 -15.01
CA LEU A 665 6.73 3.51 -14.15
C LEU A 665 6.77 3.93 -12.68
N ALA A 666 7.96 4.28 -12.16
CA ALA A 666 8.14 4.65 -10.75
C ALA A 666 7.26 5.81 -10.29
N THR A 667 7.16 6.88 -11.09
CA THR A 667 6.28 8.02 -10.77
C THR A 667 4.80 7.66 -10.90
N MET A 668 4.41 6.76 -11.81
CA MET A 668 3.01 6.32 -11.88
C MET A 668 2.63 5.39 -10.72
N THR A 669 3.52 4.51 -10.25
CA THR A 669 3.31 3.73 -9.02
C THR A 669 3.18 4.64 -7.78
N GLU A 670 4.01 5.68 -7.69
CA GLU A 670 3.92 6.70 -6.62
C GLU A 670 2.55 7.41 -6.62
N LEU A 671 2.05 7.80 -7.79
CA LEU A 671 0.74 8.45 -7.93
C LEU A 671 -0.42 7.47 -7.68
N ALA A 672 -0.32 6.23 -8.18
CA ALA A 672 -1.32 5.19 -7.95
C ALA A 672 -1.44 4.80 -6.47
N GLY A 673 -0.33 4.80 -5.72
CA GLY A 673 -0.31 4.56 -4.27
C GLY A 673 -1.11 5.56 -3.43
N THR A 674 -1.60 6.66 -4.03
CA THR A 674 -2.51 7.61 -3.36
C THR A 674 -3.99 7.23 -3.45
N GLY A 675 -4.34 6.16 -4.18
CA GLY A 675 -5.73 5.81 -4.51
C GLY A 675 -6.41 6.73 -5.54
N THR A 676 -5.80 7.87 -5.88
CA THR A 676 -6.33 8.80 -6.90
C THR A 676 -6.18 8.19 -8.31
N PRO A 677 -7.17 8.36 -9.22
CA PRO A 677 -7.01 8.10 -10.65
C PRO A 677 -5.78 8.82 -11.22
N ALA A 678 -4.94 8.10 -11.98
CA ALA A 678 -3.74 8.67 -12.59
C ALA A 678 -3.59 8.24 -14.05
N VAL A 679 -3.29 9.20 -14.93
CA VAL A 679 -3.12 8.99 -16.38
C VAL A 679 -1.75 9.48 -16.84
N ILE A 680 -1.08 8.65 -17.63
CA ILE A 680 0.14 9.01 -18.38
C ILE A 680 -0.16 8.91 -19.89
N LEU A 681 0.07 10.02 -20.59
CA LEU A 681 -0.24 10.15 -22.02
C LEU A 681 0.84 10.93 -22.75
N GLY A 682 1.00 10.72 -24.06
CA GLY A 682 2.01 11.44 -24.84
C GLY A 682 2.50 10.73 -26.08
N ASP A 683 3.50 11.36 -26.72
CA ASP A 683 4.29 10.76 -27.80
C ASP A 683 5.36 9.84 -27.20
N PHE A 684 5.09 8.54 -27.18
CA PHE A 684 6.05 7.55 -26.70
C PHE A 684 7.07 7.18 -27.78
N ASN A 685 6.90 7.60 -29.04
CA ASN A 685 7.75 7.24 -30.17
C ASN A 685 7.90 5.72 -30.47
N ASP A 686 6.99 4.87 -29.97
CA ASP A 686 7.08 3.38 -30.07
C ASP A 686 7.09 2.88 -31.54
N GLY A 687 6.37 3.53 -32.46
CA GLY A 687 6.17 3.07 -33.84
C GLY A 687 7.41 3.03 -34.74
N LYS A 688 8.59 3.44 -34.24
CA LYS A 688 9.88 3.42 -34.97
C LYS A 688 10.81 2.28 -34.52
N ASP A 689 10.51 1.57 -33.43
CA ASP A 689 11.37 0.49 -32.91
C ASP A 689 10.90 -0.93 -33.30
N GLY A 690 9.66 -1.07 -33.74
CA GLY A 690 9.04 -2.35 -34.15
C GLY A 690 8.63 -3.29 -33.01
N GLN A 691 9.03 -3.00 -31.76
CA GLN A 691 8.90 -3.87 -30.59
C GLN A 691 7.98 -3.33 -29.49
N ASN A 692 7.44 -2.11 -29.61
CA ASN A 692 6.51 -1.50 -28.64
C ASN A 692 7.14 -1.37 -27.23
N SER A 693 8.36 -0.81 -27.17
CA SER A 693 9.16 -0.79 -25.94
C SER A 693 8.48 -0.11 -24.76
N SER A 694 7.62 0.89 -25.00
CA SER A 694 6.90 1.58 -23.92
C SER A 694 5.71 0.77 -23.42
N HIS A 695 4.96 0.14 -24.31
CA HIS A 695 3.79 -0.65 -23.93
C HIS A 695 4.15 -1.84 -23.04
N CYS A 696 5.16 -2.63 -23.41
CA CYS A 696 5.59 -3.78 -22.61
C CYS A 696 6.19 -3.37 -21.25
N ALA A 697 6.72 -2.15 -21.13
CA ALA A 697 7.33 -1.64 -19.90
C ALA A 697 6.34 -0.99 -18.92
N LEU A 698 5.19 -0.48 -19.42
CA LEU A 698 4.21 0.25 -18.61
C LEU A 698 2.96 -0.58 -18.28
N THR A 699 2.61 -1.57 -19.09
CA THR A 699 1.43 -2.44 -18.83
C THR A 699 1.52 -3.46 -17.67
N PRO A 700 2.67 -3.71 -16.99
CA PRO A 700 2.65 -4.48 -15.74
C PRO A 700 1.86 -3.80 -14.61
N GLU A 701 1.87 -2.46 -14.56
CA GLU A 701 1.25 -1.67 -13.49
C GLU A 701 0.06 -0.82 -13.98
N LEU A 702 -0.05 -0.55 -15.30
CA LEU A 702 -0.99 0.43 -15.87
C LEU A 702 -1.89 -0.16 -16.97
N SER A 703 -3.18 0.17 -16.97
CA SER A 703 -4.13 -0.20 -18.02
C SER A 703 -3.95 0.69 -19.26
N ASN A 704 -3.68 0.11 -20.44
CA ASN A 704 -3.64 0.87 -21.70
C ASN A 704 -5.06 1.03 -22.26
N ALA A 705 -5.41 2.24 -22.70
CA ALA A 705 -6.76 2.54 -23.19
C ALA A 705 -7.17 1.73 -24.46
N PHE A 706 -6.20 1.33 -25.29
CA PHE A 706 -6.43 0.51 -26.49
C PHE A 706 -6.25 -1.00 -26.23
N GLY A 707 -6.17 -1.39 -24.96
CA GLY A 707 -5.87 -2.75 -24.52
C GLY A 707 -4.46 -3.21 -24.90
N GLY A 708 -4.27 -4.52 -24.91
CA GLY A 708 -2.96 -5.18 -25.04
C GLY A 708 -2.77 -6.16 -23.88
N SER A 709 -1.53 -6.58 -23.64
CA SER A 709 -1.14 -7.31 -22.42
C SER A 709 0.36 -7.27 -22.24
N ALA A 710 0.85 -7.15 -21.01
CA ALA A 710 2.29 -7.14 -20.71
C ALA A 710 3.00 -8.43 -21.15
N GLU A 711 2.45 -9.61 -20.81
CA GLU A 711 2.99 -10.92 -21.23
C GLU A 711 1.90 -11.94 -21.65
N PRO A 712 2.08 -12.67 -22.77
CA PRO A 712 3.01 -12.34 -23.85
C PRO A 712 2.76 -10.91 -24.33
N CYS A 713 3.80 -10.10 -24.58
CA CYS A 713 3.56 -8.68 -24.92
C CYS A 713 2.74 -8.57 -26.21
N LYS A 714 1.45 -8.28 -26.06
CA LYS A 714 0.50 -8.09 -27.17
C LYS A 714 0.39 -6.59 -27.38
N LYS A 715 0.67 -6.16 -28.61
CA LYS A 715 0.44 -4.79 -29.03
C LYS A 715 -1.04 -4.42 -28.78
N PRO A 716 -1.35 -3.14 -28.47
CA PRO A 716 -2.72 -2.65 -28.48
C PRO A 716 -3.43 -2.97 -29.79
N LYS A 717 -4.76 -2.90 -29.80
CA LYS A 717 -5.52 -3.02 -31.06
C LYS A 717 -5.05 -1.94 -32.05
N GLN A 718 -5.15 -2.24 -33.34
CA GLN A 718 -4.73 -1.32 -34.41
C GLN A 718 -5.48 0.01 -34.29
N ASP A 719 -4.77 1.05 -33.86
CA ASP A 719 -4.65 2.35 -34.56
C ASP A 719 -3.84 3.39 -33.76
N ALA A 720 -3.40 3.08 -32.52
CA ALA A 720 -2.46 3.91 -31.74
C ALA A 720 -1.03 3.31 -31.69
N PRO A 721 -0.15 3.59 -32.68
CA PRO A 721 1.20 2.99 -32.77
C PRO A 721 2.37 3.91 -32.35
N ILE A 722 2.15 5.16 -31.92
CA ILE A 722 3.23 6.10 -31.56
C ILE A 722 2.88 6.84 -30.26
N ASP A 723 1.69 7.45 -30.24
CA ASP A 723 1.14 8.16 -29.10
C ASP A 723 0.20 7.20 -28.35
N HIS A 724 0.24 7.22 -27.02
CA HIS A 724 -0.51 6.30 -26.17
C HIS A 724 -1.10 6.98 -24.94
N ILE A 725 -2.06 6.30 -24.31
CA ILE A 725 -2.69 6.68 -23.04
C ILE A 725 -2.72 5.42 -22.15
N TYR A 726 -2.21 5.54 -20.91
CA TYR A 726 -2.25 4.50 -19.87
C TYR A 726 -2.80 5.09 -18.57
N GLY A 727 -3.42 4.27 -17.72
CA GLY A 727 -4.03 4.70 -16.47
C GLY A 727 -3.83 3.73 -15.29
N ALA A 728 -3.95 4.27 -14.08
CA ALA A 728 -4.01 3.54 -12.81
C ALA A 728 -5.22 4.03 -12.00
N ASN A 729 -5.74 3.17 -11.12
CA ASN A 729 -6.95 3.40 -10.31
C ASN A 729 -8.18 3.81 -11.13
N LEU A 730 -8.27 3.34 -12.39
CA LEU A 730 -9.34 3.65 -13.33
C LEU A 730 -9.48 2.57 -14.41
N THR A 731 -10.65 2.53 -15.03
CA THR A 731 -10.98 1.69 -16.19
C THR A 731 -11.37 2.56 -17.38
N TRP A 732 -11.25 2.01 -18.60
CA TRP A 732 -11.49 2.72 -19.86
C TRP A 732 -12.81 2.25 -20.50
N ALA A 733 -13.68 3.18 -20.88
CA ALA A 733 -14.91 2.90 -21.64
C ALA A 733 -14.64 2.85 -23.15
N SER A 734 -13.83 3.79 -23.66
CA SER A 734 -13.49 3.89 -25.08
C SER A 734 -12.10 4.52 -25.28
N ALA A 735 -11.55 4.30 -26.47
CA ALA A 735 -10.34 4.94 -26.93
C ALA A 735 -10.38 5.07 -28.46
N GLU A 736 -10.03 6.25 -28.99
CA GLU A 736 -10.18 6.58 -30.40
C GLU A 736 -8.93 7.28 -30.98
N VAL A 737 -8.78 7.22 -32.30
CA VAL A 737 -7.65 7.81 -33.03
C VAL A 737 -8.16 8.61 -34.22
N ASP A 738 -8.25 9.93 -34.06
CA ASP A 738 -8.58 10.83 -35.16
C ASP A 738 -7.36 11.08 -36.05
N ASN A 739 -7.32 10.34 -37.15
CA ASN A 739 -6.36 10.49 -38.23
C ASN A 739 -6.59 11.78 -39.07
N SER A 740 -7.67 12.54 -38.86
CA SER A 740 -7.95 13.76 -39.62
C SER A 740 -6.91 14.86 -39.39
N THR A 741 -6.32 14.94 -38.20
CA THR A 741 -5.24 15.89 -37.88
C THR A 741 -4.02 15.68 -38.76
N GLN A 742 -3.61 14.42 -38.98
CA GLN A 742 -2.52 14.04 -39.89
C GLN A 742 -2.93 14.18 -41.36
N ALA A 743 -4.11 13.69 -41.75
CA ALA A 743 -4.59 13.75 -43.14
C ALA A 743 -4.74 15.19 -43.65
N ASN A 744 -5.22 16.10 -42.82
CA ASN A 744 -5.36 17.53 -43.12
C ASN A 744 -4.09 18.35 -42.82
N LYS A 745 -3.00 17.71 -42.35
CA LYS A 745 -1.71 18.35 -42.03
C LYS A 745 -1.79 19.48 -40.99
N ILE A 746 -2.67 19.30 -40.02
CA ILE A 746 -2.78 20.13 -38.81
C ILE A 746 -1.63 19.78 -37.86
N ALA A 747 -1.45 18.48 -37.64
CA ALA A 747 -0.32 17.85 -36.97
C ALA A 747 0.25 16.77 -37.89
N ASP A 748 1.40 16.22 -37.54
CA ASP A 748 1.98 15.05 -38.22
C ASP A 748 1.70 13.73 -37.46
N HIS A 749 1.13 13.81 -36.26
CA HIS A 749 0.57 12.69 -35.49
C HIS A 749 -0.98 12.77 -35.51
N PRO A 750 -1.69 11.63 -35.38
CA PRO A 750 -3.13 11.65 -35.14
C PRO A 750 -3.46 12.23 -33.75
N LEU A 751 -4.70 12.65 -33.53
CA LEU A 751 -5.20 12.95 -32.18
C LEU A 751 -5.64 11.63 -31.54
N VAL A 752 -5.05 11.26 -30.41
CA VAL A 752 -5.39 10.06 -29.67
C VAL A 752 -6.20 10.45 -28.45
N THR A 753 -7.37 9.83 -28.24
CA THR A 753 -8.26 10.10 -27.10
C THR A 753 -8.63 8.82 -26.36
N ALA A 754 -9.02 8.98 -25.09
CA ALA A 754 -9.58 7.92 -24.28
C ALA A 754 -10.57 8.49 -23.26
N THR A 755 -11.61 7.73 -22.97
CA THR A 755 -12.66 8.12 -22.02
C THR A 755 -12.74 7.08 -20.90
N THR A 756 -12.71 7.52 -19.65
CA THR A 756 -12.84 6.60 -18.49
C THR A 756 -14.23 5.99 -18.42
N ALA A 757 -14.36 4.80 -17.83
CA ALA A 757 -15.67 4.26 -17.47
C ALA A 757 -16.21 4.99 -16.23
N GLY A 758 -17.40 5.55 -16.33
CA GLY A 758 -17.96 6.44 -15.32
C GLY A 758 -18.67 5.72 -14.17
N SER A 759 -17.93 5.31 -13.14
CA SER A 759 -18.45 5.01 -11.79
C SER A 759 -17.30 4.82 -10.77
N SER A 760 -17.65 4.91 -9.48
CA SER A 760 -16.85 4.71 -8.24
C SER A 760 -15.51 5.45 -8.07
N ALA A 761 -14.61 5.46 -9.05
CA ALA A 761 -13.21 5.90 -8.94
C ALA A 761 -12.97 7.39 -8.60
N GLY A 762 -14.03 8.21 -8.50
CA GLY A 762 -13.94 9.65 -8.25
C GLY A 762 -14.29 10.12 -6.82
N CYS A 763 -14.87 9.27 -5.98
CA CYS A 763 -15.49 9.68 -4.71
C CYS A 763 -14.69 9.20 -3.48
N ALA A 764 -13.51 9.78 -3.26
CA ALA A 764 -12.58 9.38 -2.19
C ALA A 764 -12.97 9.94 -0.79
N VAL A 765 -14.11 9.53 -0.24
CA VAL A 765 -14.43 9.59 1.20
C VAL A 765 -15.11 8.26 1.57
N ALA A 766 -14.70 7.60 2.66
CA ALA A 766 -15.05 6.21 2.93
C ALA A 766 -16.56 5.98 3.18
N THR A 767 -17.19 5.09 2.40
CA THR A 767 -18.63 4.76 2.48
C THR A 767 -18.97 3.28 2.21
N GLU A 768 -18.14 2.32 2.63
CA GLU A 768 -18.55 0.91 2.62
C GLU A 768 -19.38 0.56 3.87
N THR A 769 -20.32 -0.38 3.74
CA THR A 769 -21.23 -0.80 4.81
C THR A 769 -21.67 -2.25 4.61
N ASN A 770 -21.83 -3.00 5.71
CA ASN A 770 -22.27 -4.39 5.70
C ASN A 770 -23.79 -4.56 5.48
N TYR A 771 -24.53 -3.48 5.19
CA TYR A 771 -25.99 -3.46 5.08
C TYR A 771 -26.45 -3.01 3.70
N ASN A 772 -27.39 -3.74 3.10
CA ASN A 772 -28.04 -3.29 1.86
C ASN A 772 -29.08 -2.20 2.16
N LEU A 773 -28.62 -0.94 2.16
CA LEU A 773 -29.44 0.23 2.47
C LEU A 773 -30.11 0.86 1.23
N GLY A 774 -29.76 0.47 0.00
CA GLY A 774 -30.17 1.20 -1.20
C GLY A 774 -29.61 2.63 -1.25
N PRO A 775 -30.17 3.54 -2.07
CA PRO A 775 -29.65 4.91 -2.25
C PRO A 775 -29.98 5.84 -1.06
N VAL A 776 -29.26 5.64 0.05
CA VAL A 776 -29.28 6.50 1.24
C VAL A 776 -28.24 7.63 1.16
N LYS A 777 -28.37 8.64 2.02
CA LYS A 777 -27.39 9.75 2.10
C LYS A 777 -26.18 9.36 2.98
N PRO A 778 -24.97 9.88 2.70
CA PRO A 778 -23.74 9.46 3.39
C PRO A 778 -23.80 9.57 4.92
N GLN A 779 -24.46 10.60 5.45
CA GLN A 779 -24.68 10.76 6.89
C GLN A 779 -25.51 9.63 7.53
N LEU A 780 -26.44 9.02 6.78
CA LEU A 780 -27.19 7.86 7.25
C LEU A 780 -26.34 6.59 7.15
N THR A 781 -25.51 6.43 6.11
CA THR A 781 -24.53 5.33 6.03
C THR A 781 -23.56 5.38 7.22
N GLN A 782 -23.08 6.57 7.59
CA GLN A 782 -22.25 6.81 8.78
C GLN A 782 -23.00 6.42 10.07
N LEU A 783 -24.25 6.89 10.24
CA LEU A 783 -25.10 6.51 11.38
C LEU A 783 -25.29 4.98 11.48
N VAL A 784 -25.58 4.31 10.37
CA VAL A 784 -25.81 2.86 10.33
C VAL A 784 -24.51 2.08 10.57
N ASN A 785 -23.37 2.53 10.08
CA ASN A 785 -22.08 1.92 10.37
C ASN A 785 -21.67 2.05 11.85
N ILE A 786 -22.15 3.09 12.53
CA ILE A 786 -22.03 3.21 13.99
C ILE A 786 -23.05 2.27 14.66
N LEU A 787 -24.35 2.52 14.51
CA LEU A 787 -25.40 1.90 15.32
C LEU A 787 -25.67 0.43 14.95
N GLY A 788 -25.48 0.01 13.70
CA GLY A 788 -25.74 -1.36 13.25
C GLY A 788 -24.87 -2.39 13.98
N PRO A 789 -23.53 -2.32 13.85
CA PRO A 789 -22.61 -3.21 14.55
C PRO A 789 -22.63 -2.98 16.07
N MET A 790 -22.71 -1.72 16.51
CA MET A 790 -22.72 -1.35 17.93
C MET A 790 -23.88 -2.02 18.71
N PHE A 791 -25.03 -2.22 18.05
CA PHE A 791 -26.23 -2.82 18.63
C PHE A 791 -26.53 -4.25 18.15
N ASP A 792 -25.58 -4.93 17.50
CA ASP A 792 -25.72 -6.28 16.90
C ASP A 792 -26.96 -6.43 15.99
N ILE A 793 -27.29 -5.37 15.26
CA ILE A 793 -28.43 -5.36 14.34
C ILE A 793 -28.04 -6.11 13.07
N LYS A 794 -28.62 -7.29 12.84
CA LYS A 794 -28.27 -8.13 11.68
C LYS A 794 -29.01 -7.75 10.38
N THR A 795 -29.92 -6.77 10.40
CA THR A 795 -30.61 -6.26 9.20
C THR A 795 -31.08 -4.83 9.44
N VAL A 796 -30.79 -3.92 8.50
CA VAL A 796 -31.21 -2.52 8.56
C VAL A 796 -31.97 -2.18 7.26
N GLY A 797 -33.18 -1.65 7.38
CA GLY A 797 -33.98 -1.16 6.26
C GLY A 797 -33.66 0.30 5.94
N GLY A 798 -33.02 0.55 4.80
CA GLY A 798 -32.65 1.91 4.36
C GLY A 798 -33.71 2.57 3.47
N TYR A 799 -33.30 2.98 2.27
CA TYR A 799 -34.13 3.64 1.26
C TYR A 799 -35.34 2.81 0.84
N ARG A 800 -36.50 3.48 0.69
CA ARG A 800 -37.78 2.85 0.32
C ARG A 800 -38.71 3.86 -0.33
N GLU A 801 -38.71 3.92 -1.66
CA GLU A 801 -39.50 4.86 -2.49
C GLU A 801 -41.00 4.85 -2.15
N SER A 802 -41.56 3.69 -1.79
CA SER A 802 -42.99 3.49 -1.48
C SER A 802 -43.42 3.92 -0.08
N ALA A 803 -42.51 4.48 0.73
CA ALA A 803 -42.82 4.93 2.09
C ALA A 803 -43.48 6.33 2.10
N THR A 804 -44.23 6.64 3.17
CA THR A 804 -45.13 7.82 3.23
C THR A 804 -44.51 9.04 3.95
N ASP A 805 -43.21 8.99 4.23
CA ASP A 805 -42.41 9.95 4.97
C ASP A 805 -41.42 10.67 4.03
N PRO A 806 -41.82 11.70 3.25
CA PRO A 806 -41.00 12.28 2.16
C PRO A 806 -39.69 12.97 2.58
N HIS A 807 -39.34 12.97 3.88
CA HIS A 807 -38.08 13.47 4.42
C HIS A 807 -37.28 12.37 5.17
N GLY A 808 -37.71 11.11 5.10
CA GLY A 808 -37.06 9.94 5.71
C GLY A 808 -36.62 8.91 4.67
N HIS A 809 -37.26 7.74 4.59
CA HIS A 809 -36.82 6.64 3.72
C HIS A 809 -36.76 7.01 2.22
N PRO A 810 -37.76 7.70 1.61
CA PRO A 810 -37.68 8.11 0.21
C PRO A 810 -36.64 9.23 -0.03
N ALA A 811 -36.21 9.92 1.03
CA ALA A 811 -35.14 10.92 0.97
C ALA A 811 -33.74 10.33 1.23
N GLY A 812 -33.67 9.04 1.63
CA GLY A 812 -32.42 8.39 2.06
C GLY A 812 -31.92 8.84 3.44
N LEU A 813 -32.80 9.34 4.30
CA LEU A 813 -32.49 9.95 5.60
C LEU A 813 -32.99 9.16 6.82
N ALA A 814 -33.79 8.10 6.63
CA ALA A 814 -34.24 7.23 7.72
C ALA A 814 -33.81 5.77 7.56
N ALA A 815 -33.53 5.12 8.69
CA ALA A 815 -33.15 3.71 8.78
C ALA A 815 -33.97 2.96 9.85
N ASP A 816 -34.45 1.77 9.49
CA ASP A 816 -35.16 0.82 10.36
C ASP A 816 -34.17 -0.26 10.87
N PHE A 817 -33.79 -0.21 12.14
CA PHE A 817 -32.88 -1.19 12.75
C PHE A 817 -33.65 -2.43 13.22
N MET A 818 -33.70 -3.50 12.41
CA MET A 818 -34.64 -4.61 12.65
C MET A 818 -34.26 -5.46 13.88
N VAL A 819 -35.22 -5.65 14.79
CA VAL A 819 -35.09 -6.47 16.00
C VAL A 819 -36.26 -7.47 16.16
N PRO A 820 -36.03 -8.70 16.64
CA PRO A 820 -37.08 -9.72 16.72
C PRO A 820 -38.13 -9.39 17.79
N LEU A 821 -39.43 -9.55 17.46
CA LEU A 821 -40.59 -9.32 18.34
C LEU A 821 -40.62 -10.27 19.56
N THR A 822 -39.73 -10.00 20.50
CA THR A 822 -39.38 -10.82 21.66
C THR A 822 -38.92 -9.89 22.79
N PRO A 823 -38.92 -10.34 24.06
CA PRO A 823 -38.36 -9.55 25.15
C PRO A 823 -36.87 -9.18 24.93
N ALA A 824 -36.10 -10.05 24.27
CA ALA A 824 -34.68 -9.82 23.97
C ALA A 824 -34.49 -8.74 22.89
N GLY A 825 -35.17 -8.87 21.74
CA GLY A 825 -35.12 -7.85 20.68
C GLY A 825 -35.70 -6.51 21.13
N LYS A 826 -36.69 -6.51 22.03
CA LYS A 826 -37.13 -5.26 22.67
C LYS A 826 -36.04 -4.64 23.53
N ALA A 827 -35.30 -5.42 24.33
CA ALA A 827 -34.20 -4.90 25.14
C ALA A 827 -33.05 -4.35 24.27
N GLN A 828 -32.74 -5.03 23.16
CA GLN A 828 -31.79 -4.58 22.14
C GLN A 828 -32.21 -3.23 21.52
N GLY A 829 -33.49 -3.10 21.12
CA GLY A 829 -34.04 -1.85 20.61
C GLY A 829 -34.13 -0.73 21.65
N ASP A 830 -34.47 -1.03 22.91
CA ASP A 830 -34.43 -0.07 24.02
C ASP A 830 -33.01 0.47 24.27
N ALA A 831 -31.98 -0.39 24.18
CA ALA A 831 -30.58 0.01 24.35
C ALA A 831 -30.10 0.91 23.20
N LEU A 832 -30.35 0.53 21.95
CA LEU A 832 -30.04 1.33 20.75
C LEU A 832 -30.66 2.73 20.86
N VAL A 833 -31.93 2.78 21.23
CA VAL A 833 -32.70 4.02 21.32
C VAL A 833 -32.27 4.89 22.50
N ALA A 834 -31.89 4.31 23.63
CA ALA A 834 -31.34 5.07 24.76
C ALA A 834 -30.01 5.75 24.39
N TYR A 835 -29.12 5.06 23.69
CA TYR A 835 -27.86 5.61 23.20
C TYR A 835 -28.07 6.66 22.11
N ALA A 836 -28.87 6.36 21.09
CA ALA A 836 -29.21 7.29 20.02
C ALA A 836 -29.91 8.56 20.54
N GLN A 837 -30.74 8.44 21.59
CA GLN A 837 -31.35 9.58 22.27
C GLN A 837 -30.34 10.44 23.05
N ALA A 838 -29.33 9.81 23.68
CA ALA A 838 -28.29 10.50 24.43
C ALA A 838 -27.31 11.26 23.51
N HIS A 839 -26.89 10.63 22.40
CA HIS A 839 -25.92 11.18 21.44
C HIS A 839 -26.55 11.85 20.22
N ALA A 840 -27.85 12.15 20.26
CA ALA A 840 -28.63 12.59 19.10
C ALA A 840 -28.05 13.80 18.35
N ARG A 841 -27.39 14.73 19.06
CA ARG A 841 -26.76 15.92 18.46
C ARG A 841 -25.45 15.60 17.72
N GLU A 842 -24.67 14.65 18.23
CA GLU A 842 -23.41 14.19 17.61
C GLU A 842 -23.70 13.27 16.42
N LEU A 843 -24.69 12.38 16.58
CA LEU A 843 -25.17 11.46 15.55
C LEU A 843 -26.09 12.13 14.50
N GLY A 844 -26.26 13.46 14.54
CA GLY A 844 -27.03 14.20 13.54
C GLY A 844 -28.52 13.85 13.46
N ILE A 845 -29.09 13.25 14.50
CA ILE A 845 -30.46 12.71 14.55
C ILE A 845 -31.47 13.85 14.66
N ASP A 846 -32.56 13.75 13.90
CA ASP A 846 -33.74 14.62 13.99
C ASP A 846 -34.77 14.02 14.97
N TYR A 847 -35.19 12.78 14.70
CA TYR A 847 -36.15 12.06 15.52
C TYR A 847 -35.92 10.54 15.55
N ILE A 848 -36.51 9.91 16.56
CA ILE A 848 -36.50 8.47 16.79
C ILE A 848 -37.93 8.01 17.08
N ILE A 849 -38.39 6.96 16.39
CA ILE A 849 -39.64 6.26 16.67
C ILE A 849 -39.31 4.85 17.16
N TRP A 850 -39.81 4.47 18.33
CA TRP A 850 -39.57 3.14 18.88
C TRP A 850 -40.62 2.73 19.92
N TYR A 851 -41.27 1.60 19.68
CA TYR A 851 -42.26 1.01 20.58
C TYR A 851 -43.51 1.89 20.78
N GLN A 852 -44.13 2.31 19.67
CA GLN A 852 -45.34 3.15 19.58
C GLN A 852 -45.25 4.54 20.26
N ARG A 853 -44.05 5.11 20.27
CA ARG A 853 -43.75 6.46 20.79
C ARG A 853 -42.68 7.13 19.92
N ILE A 854 -42.71 8.45 19.87
CA ILE A 854 -41.75 9.29 19.15
C ILE A 854 -41.05 10.27 20.10
N TRP A 855 -39.76 10.46 19.89
CA TRP A 855 -38.94 11.53 20.48
C TRP A 855 -38.21 12.26 19.38
N SER A 856 -37.90 13.54 19.58
CA SER A 856 -37.16 14.34 18.61
C SER A 856 -36.34 15.43 19.28
N VAL A 857 -35.19 15.79 18.70
CA VAL A 857 -34.26 16.77 19.27
C VAL A 857 -34.92 18.14 19.41
N ALA A 858 -35.69 18.57 18.41
CA ALA A 858 -36.44 19.82 18.42
C ALA A 858 -37.54 19.92 19.50
N ARG A 859 -37.88 18.81 20.17
CA ARG A 859 -38.88 18.73 21.25
C ARG A 859 -38.38 17.81 22.37
N ALA A 860 -37.10 17.92 22.74
CA ALA A 860 -36.47 17.04 23.71
C ALA A 860 -37.08 17.18 25.12
N ASP A 861 -37.41 18.41 25.54
CA ASP A 861 -37.97 18.75 26.86
C ASP A 861 -39.32 18.09 27.17
N GLU A 862 -40.09 17.73 26.13
CA GLU A 862 -41.37 17.01 26.28
C GLU A 862 -41.18 15.51 26.50
N GLY A 863 -39.97 14.98 26.34
CA GLY A 863 -39.69 13.55 26.41
C GLY A 863 -40.39 12.73 25.33
N TRP A 864 -40.63 11.45 25.63
CA TRP A 864 -41.29 10.52 24.72
C TRP A 864 -42.80 10.78 24.63
N ARG A 865 -43.29 10.98 23.41
CA ARG A 865 -44.71 11.24 23.12
C ARG A 865 -45.37 9.99 22.51
N PRO A 866 -46.61 9.63 22.89
CA PRO A 866 -47.31 8.50 22.29
C PRO A 866 -47.66 8.76 20.83
N MET A 867 -47.72 7.69 20.04
CA MET A 867 -48.15 7.67 18.65
C MET A 867 -49.48 6.89 18.55
N GLU A 868 -50.30 7.20 17.55
CA GLU A 868 -51.54 6.45 17.29
C GLU A 868 -51.27 4.97 16.94
N ASP A 869 -52.29 4.11 17.14
CA ASP A 869 -52.24 2.72 16.70
C ASP A 869 -52.54 2.63 15.20
N ARG A 870 -51.58 2.11 14.44
CA ARG A 870 -51.61 1.93 12.98
C ARG A 870 -51.92 0.49 12.57
N GLY A 871 -52.25 -0.38 13.52
CA GLY A 871 -52.87 -1.68 13.27
C GLY A 871 -51.93 -2.86 13.02
N SER A 872 -50.61 -2.68 13.12
CA SER A 872 -49.65 -3.79 13.09
C SER A 872 -48.40 -3.50 13.92
N ALA A 873 -47.65 -4.54 14.31
CA ALA A 873 -46.43 -4.38 15.09
C ALA A 873 -45.38 -3.53 14.36
N THR A 874 -45.21 -3.75 13.06
CA THR A 874 -44.28 -2.99 12.21
C THR A 874 -44.75 -1.55 12.00
N ALA A 875 -46.04 -1.33 11.74
CA ALA A 875 -46.59 0.03 11.60
C ALA A 875 -46.54 0.85 12.90
N ASN A 876 -46.53 0.17 14.06
CA ASN A 876 -46.35 0.76 15.38
C ASN A 876 -44.85 0.84 15.81
N HIS A 877 -43.91 0.46 14.93
CA HIS A 877 -42.46 0.42 15.20
C HIS A 877 -42.11 -0.39 16.46
N LEU A 878 -42.70 -1.58 16.63
CA LEU A 878 -42.44 -2.50 17.75
C LEU A 878 -41.29 -3.49 17.47
N ASP A 879 -40.92 -3.64 16.20
CA ASP A 879 -39.94 -4.59 15.64
C ASP A 879 -38.70 -3.91 15.03
N HIS A 880 -38.61 -2.59 15.12
CA HIS A 880 -37.42 -1.81 14.76
C HIS A 880 -37.43 -0.44 15.45
N PRO A 881 -36.31 0.01 16.04
CA PRO A 881 -36.02 1.43 16.13
C PRO A 881 -35.93 2.05 14.73
N HIS A 882 -36.73 3.07 14.49
CA HIS A 882 -36.67 3.90 13.30
C HIS A 882 -35.97 5.22 13.66
N ILE A 883 -34.89 5.58 12.98
CA ILE A 883 -34.12 6.81 13.23
C ILE A 883 -34.03 7.61 11.93
N ASN A 884 -34.35 8.91 12.03
CA ASN A 884 -34.19 9.88 10.94
C ASN A 884 -33.06 10.87 11.25
N VAL A 885 -32.18 11.14 10.28
CA VAL A 885 -31.09 12.12 10.40
C VAL A 885 -31.38 13.42 9.66
N LEU A 886 -30.77 14.52 10.09
CA LEU A 886 -30.94 15.84 9.47
C LEU A 886 -30.34 15.87 8.05
N PRO A 887 -30.97 16.56 7.07
CA PRO A 887 -30.53 16.55 5.66
C PRO A 887 -29.08 17.00 5.40
N ASN A 888 -28.51 17.81 6.29
CA ASN A 888 -27.13 18.32 6.22
C ASN A 888 -26.30 17.92 7.46
N ALA A 889 -26.66 16.83 8.15
CA ALA A 889 -25.94 16.37 9.32
C ALA A 889 -24.46 16.08 9.01
N GLN A 890 -23.55 16.63 9.82
CA GLN A 890 -22.21 16.09 9.96
C GLN A 890 -22.29 14.98 11.00
N VAL A 891 -22.29 13.72 10.57
CA VAL A 891 -22.35 12.57 11.48
C VAL A 891 -20.92 12.15 11.80
N SER A 892 -20.33 12.87 12.75
CA SER A 892 -19.04 12.48 13.33
C SER A 892 -19.18 11.19 14.14
N PRO A 893 -18.17 10.30 14.13
CA PRO A 893 -18.00 9.33 15.19
C PRO A 893 -18.02 10.03 16.57
N VAL A 894 -18.73 9.44 17.53
CA VAL A 894 -18.81 9.97 18.90
C VAL A 894 -17.39 10.02 19.49
N GLY A 895 -16.92 11.24 19.79
CA GLY A 895 -15.53 11.53 20.19
C GLY A 895 -14.78 12.50 19.26
N LEU A 896 -15.29 12.83 18.06
CA LEU A 896 -14.54 13.61 17.06
C LEU A 896 -15.06 15.05 16.82
N GLU A 897 -14.89 15.91 17.82
CA GLU A 897 -14.33 17.27 17.64
C GLU A 897 -13.48 17.65 18.88
N GLY A 898 -12.15 17.63 18.75
CA GLY A 898 -11.24 18.23 19.73
C GLY A 898 -10.74 17.36 20.89
N ALA A 899 -10.82 16.02 20.80
CA ALA A 899 -10.27 15.10 21.79
C ALA A 899 -8.79 15.39 22.13
N SER A 900 -8.44 15.43 23.42
CA SER A 900 -7.09 15.66 23.90
C SER A 900 -6.37 14.36 24.27
N CYS A 901 -5.05 14.41 24.44
CA CYS A 901 -4.23 13.24 24.79
C CYS A 901 -4.63 12.56 26.12
N ASP A 902 -5.38 13.26 26.97
CA ASP A 902 -5.86 12.78 28.27
C ASP A 902 -7.23 12.08 28.20
N GLU A 903 -7.85 11.95 27.02
CA GLU A 903 -9.20 11.39 26.87
C GLU A 903 -9.23 9.86 26.90
N VAL A 904 -10.11 9.32 27.75
CA VAL A 904 -10.36 7.89 27.93
C VAL A 904 -11.82 7.56 27.61
N VAL A 905 -12.04 6.46 26.89
CA VAL A 905 -13.35 5.92 26.49
C VAL A 905 -13.45 4.43 26.81
N TYR A 906 -14.65 3.85 26.70
CA TYR A 906 -14.84 2.41 26.89
C TYR A 906 -14.43 1.63 25.63
N PRO A 907 -13.83 0.42 25.78
CA PRO A 907 -13.28 -0.35 24.66
C PRO A 907 -14.33 -1.11 23.83
N VAL A 908 -15.61 -1.03 24.20
CA VAL A 908 -16.74 -1.74 23.58
C VAL A 908 -17.96 -0.81 23.48
N PRO A 909 -18.91 -1.09 22.57
CA PRO A 909 -20.23 -0.46 22.52
C PRO A 909 -20.88 -0.23 23.88
N ALA A 910 -21.54 0.92 24.02
CA ALA A 910 -22.12 1.37 25.29
C ALA A 910 -23.11 0.38 25.93
N GLN A 911 -23.79 -0.45 25.13
CA GLN A 911 -24.70 -1.49 25.64
C GLN A 911 -24.02 -2.69 26.32
N TYR A 912 -22.70 -2.86 26.15
CA TYR A 912 -21.92 -3.89 26.85
C TYR A 912 -21.20 -3.34 28.09
N ILE A 913 -21.29 -2.04 28.34
CA ILE A 913 -20.86 -1.45 29.62
C ILE A 913 -21.88 -1.85 30.68
N GLY A 914 -21.48 -2.64 31.68
CA GLY A 914 -22.40 -3.23 32.66
C GLY A 914 -22.91 -4.63 32.31
N THR A 915 -22.54 -5.20 31.16
CA THR A 915 -22.55 -6.67 30.96
C THR A 915 -21.21 -7.30 31.36
N ASP A 916 -20.33 -6.52 32.01
CA ASP A 916 -19.06 -6.98 32.53
C ASP A 916 -19.23 -7.87 33.77
N ARG A 917 -18.60 -9.05 33.76
CA ARG A 917 -18.75 -10.01 34.86
C ARG A 917 -17.93 -9.69 36.11
N LYS A 918 -17.02 -8.71 36.01
CA LYS A 918 -16.13 -8.23 37.09
C LYS A 918 -15.41 -9.36 37.83
N ASN A 919 -14.85 -10.28 37.06
CA ASN A 919 -14.08 -11.42 37.57
C ASN A 919 -12.70 -11.02 38.14
N TRP A 920 -12.31 -9.74 38.10
CA TRP A 920 -11.03 -9.23 38.59
C TRP A 920 -10.65 -9.80 39.97
N HIS A 921 -9.46 -10.39 40.07
CA HIS A 921 -8.93 -11.05 41.25
C HIS A 921 -9.67 -12.32 41.75
N ASP A 922 -10.66 -12.86 41.03
CA ASP A 922 -11.24 -14.17 41.36
C ASP A 922 -10.21 -15.32 41.23
N THR A 923 -10.49 -16.46 41.87
CA THR A 923 -9.65 -17.66 41.86
C THR A 923 -10.38 -18.85 41.23
N GLY A 924 -9.75 -19.53 40.27
CA GLY A 924 -10.40 -20.57 39.47
C GLY A 924 -9.44 -21.32 38.54
N PRO A 925 -9.91 -22.39 37.86
CA PRO A 925 -9.05 -23.28 37.08
C PRO A 925 -8.66 -22.74 35.69
N TYR A 926 -9.15 -21.56 35.30
CA TYR A 926 -8.93 -20.97 33.98
C TYR A 926 -7.75 -19.98 33.94
N TRP A 927 -7.11 -19.68 35.07
CA TRP A 927 -6.02 -18.70 35.19
C TRP A 927 -4.98 -19.15 36.22
N THR A 928 -3.75 -18.65 36.12
CA THR A 928 -2.59 -19.22 36.83
C THR A 928 -2.55 -18.88 38.32
N ASN A 929 -2.97 -17.66 38.69
CA ASN A 929 -3.00 -17.20 40.09
C ASN A 929 -4.39 -16.64 40.45
N TRP A 930 -4.80 -15.60 39.75
CA TRP A 930 -6.11 -14.95 39.82
C TRP A 930 -6.47 -14.37 38.43
N HIS A 931 -7.70 -13.91 38.22
CA HIS A 931 -8.10 -13.26 36.96
C HIS A 931 -7.61 -11.81 36.91
N THR A 932 -7.10 -11.38 35.76
CA THR A 932 -6.22 -10.20 35.59
C THR A 932 -6.83 -9.06 34.76
N GLY A 933 -8.14 -9.09 34.53
CA GLY A 933 -8.84 -8.06 33.76
C GLY A 933 -10.34 -7.95 34.05
N THR A 934 -11.08 -7.39 33.09
CA THR A 934 -12.53 -7.32 33.09
C THR A 934 -13.09 -7.94 31.80
N ASP A 935 -14.04 -8.86 31.96
CA ASP A 935 -14.67 -9.59 30.86
C ASP A 935 -15.97 -8.90 30.41
N PHE A 936 -15.92 -8.11 29.34
CA PHE A 936 -17.08 -7.49 28.70
C PHE A 936 -17.82 -8.51 27.83
N SER A 937 -18.96 -9.01 28.32
CA SER A 937 -19.75 -10.03 27.63
C SER A 937 -20.49 -9.44 26.42
N ALA A 938 -19.93 -9.65 25.23
CA ALA A 938 -20.43 -9.16 23.94
C ALA A 938 -20.41 -10.28 22.87
N PRO A 939 -21.29 -10.25 21.85
CA PRO A 939 -21.24 -11.14 20.69
C PRO A 939 -19.89 -11.07 19.97
N CYS A 940 -19.51 -12.15 19.31
CA CYS A 940 -18.46 -12.11 18.29
C CYS A 940 -18.89 -11.14 17.16
N ASP A 941 -17.94 -10.65 16.37
CA ASP A 941 -18.13 -9.57 15.37
C ASP A 941 -18.38 -8.16 15.97
N THR A 942 -18.51 -8.02 17.30
CA THR A 942 -18.67 -6.70 17.95
C THR A 942 -17.39 -5.87 17.81
N THR A 943 -17.47 -4.65 17.29
CA THR A 943 -16.31 -3.73 17.18
C THR A 943 -15.67 -3.43 18.54
N VAL A 944 -14.34 -3.45 18.57
CA VAL A 944 -13.49 -3.06 19.71
C VAL A 944 -12.82 -1.73 19.39
N TYR A 945 -12.79 -0.82 20.36
CA TYR A 945 -12.23 0.53 20.23
C TYR A 945 -11.02 0.73 21.14
N ALA A 946 -10.07 1.58 20.72
CA ALA A 946 -8.97 2.01 21.58
C ALA A 946 -9.50 2.85 22.75
N ALA A 947 -9.28 2.40 23.99
CA ALA A 947 -9.77 3.05 25.21
C ALA A 947 -9.09 4.39 25.52
N HIS A 948 -7.94 4.69 24.90
CA HIS A 948 -7.23 5.97 24.97
C HIS A 948 -6.40 6.17 23.70
N ALA A 949 -5.90 7.37 23.46
CA ALA A 949 -4.94 7.60 22.38
C ALA A 949 -3.59 6.92 22.69
N GLY A 950 -2.91 6.39 21.67
CA GLY A 950 -1.66 5.66 21.88
C GLY A 950 -1.09 5.01 20.62
N THR A 951 -0.12 4.13 20.79
CA THR A 951 0.46 3.31 19.72
C THR A 951 0.05 1.84 19.89
N ILE A 952 -0.24 1.15 18.79
CA ILE A 952 -0.59 -0.27 18.76
C ILE A 952 0.65 -1.15 18.94
N GLU A 953 0.65 -1.97 19.97
CA GLU A 953 1.47 -3.19 20.05
C GLU A 953 0.60 -4.42 19.74
N ILE A 954 1.23 -5.47 19.19
CA ILE A 954 0.57 -6.75 18.92
C ILE A 954 1.49 -7.87 19.42
N ASP A 955 1.02 -8.62 20.40
CA ASP A 955 1.73 -9.72 21.07
C ASP A 955 1.10 -11.06 20.67
N THR A 956 1.87 -11.90 19.97
CA THR A 956 1.44 -13.22 19.49
C THR A 956 1.91 -14.37 20.38
N SER A 957 2.61 -14.07 21.49
CA SER A 957 3.11 -15.08 22.43
C SER A 957 2.04 -15.56 23.42
N GLN A 958 1.06 -14.70 23.70
CA GLN A 958 0.03 -14.91 24.72
C GLN A 958 -1.13 -15.77 24.18
N SER A 959 -0.89 -17.07 24.01
CA SER A 959 -1.86 -18.03 23.46
C SER A 959 -3.19 -18.13 24.22
N TRP A 960 -3.24 -17.67 25.48
CA TRP A 960 -4.49 -17.54 26.24
C TRP A 960 -5.40 -16.41 25.71
N ALA A 961 -4.82 -15.36 25.12
CA ALA A 961 -5.55 -14.21 24.57
C ALA A 961 -6.06 -14.43 23.13
N GLY A 962 -5.69 -15.55 22.48
CA GLY A 962 -6.06 -15.87 21.11
C GLY A 962 -4.89 -15.81 20.15
N LYS A 963 -5.15 -15.39 18.90
CA LYS A 963 -4.12 -15.30 17.84
C LYS A 963 -3.20 -14.10 18.04
N GLN A 964 -3.74 -13.02 18.58
CA GLN A 964 -3.10 -11.72 18.80
C GLN A 964 -3.70 -11.11 20.07
N LEU A 965 -2.84 -10.75 21.01
CA LEU A 965 -3.16 -9.82 22.09
C LEU A 965 -2.82 -8.41 21.58
N VAL A 966 -3.83 -7.58 21.35
CA VAL A 966 -3.61 -6.17 20.99
C VAL A 966 -3.35 -5.39 22.28
N LYS A 967 -2.46 -4.41 22.23
CA LYS A 967 -2.24 -3.46 23.33
C LYS A 967 -2.21 -2.05 22.76
N VAL A 968 -2.83 -1.09 23.46
CA VAL A 968 -2.70 0.34 23.15
C VAL A 968 -1.87 0.95 24.27
N THR A 969 -0.72 1.52 23.93
CA THR A 969 0.21 2.11 24.91
C THR A 969 0.44 3.60 24.69
N THR A 970 0.55 4.39 25.76
CA THR A 970 1.11 5.75 25.69
C THR A 970 2.64 5.75 25.55
N GLY A 971 3.27 4.58 25.70
CA GLY A 971 4.71 4.29 25.59
C GLY A 971 5.14 3.26 26.63
N ALA A 972 6.19 2.47 26.38
CA ALA A 972 6.62 1.47 27.36
C ALA A 972 7.06 2.11 28.70
N GLY A 973 6.77 1.42 29.81
CA GLY A 973 6.88 2.00 31.15
C GLY A 973 5.72 2.92 31.54
N SER A 974 4.62 2.96 30.77
CA SER A 974 3.46 3.81 31.04
C SER A 974 2.13 3.12 30.69
N LEU A 975 1.02 3.85 30.86
CA LEU A 975 -0.35 3.36 30.69
C LEU A 975 -0.50 2.54 29.41
N THR A 976 -0.85 1.28 29.60
CA THR A 976 -1.05 0.32 28.51
C THR A 976 -2.30 -0.50 28.77
N THR A 977 -3.27 -0.40 27.86
CA THR A 977 -4.51 -1.18 27.87
C THR A 977 -4.37 -2.41 26.99
N TRP A 978 -4.84 -3.57 27.46
CA TRP A 978 -4.68 -4.87 26.80
C TRP A 978 -6.05 -5.40 26.33
N TYR A 979 -6.11 -6.00 25.14
CA TYR A 979 -7.35 -6.39 24.47
C TYR A 979 -7.23 -7.83 23.95
N ALA A 980 -7.98 -8.76 24.57
CA ALA A 980 -7.85 -10.20 24.39
C ALA A 980 -9.15 -10.87 23.91
N HIS A 981 -9.01 -12.09 23.39
CA HIS A 981 -10.02 -12.94 22.75
C HIS A 981 -10.57 -12.45 21.39
N MET A 982 -10.01 -11.37 20.84
CA MET A 982 -10.39 -10.79 19.54
C MET A 982 -10.25 -11.81 18.39
N GLN A 983 -11.17 -11.74 17.41
CA GLN A 983 -11.17 -12.62 16.23
C GLN A 983 -10.49 -12.00 15.01
N SER A 984 -10.56 -10.67 14.90
CA SER A 984 -10.00 -9.84 13.85
C SER A 984 -9.38 -8.59 14.48
N VAL A 985 -8.36 -8.05 13.82
CA VAL A 985 -7.62 -6.84 14.23
C VAL A 985 -7.46 -6.00 12.98
N THR A 986 -7.97 -4.76 13.02
CA THR A 986 -8.03 -3.85 11.86
C THR A 986 -6.84 -2.90 11.78
N VAL A 987 -5.96 -2.93 12.78
CA VAL A 987 -4.85 -1.98 12.96
C VAL A 987 -3.50 -2.69 13.00
N SER A 988 -2.45 -2.00 12.56
CA SER A 988 -1.09 -2.58 12.46
C SER A 988 -0.20 -2.22 13.65
N ARG A 989 0.73 -3.11 14.04
CA ARG A 989 1.76 -2.80 15.05
C ARG A 989 2.52 -1.53 14.63
N GLY A 990 2.58 -0.54 15.53
CA GLY A 990 3.20 0.77 15.28
C GLY A 990 2.26 1.83 14.69
N GLN A 991 1.00 1.51 14.39
CA GLN A 991 -0.04 2.50 14.11
C GLN A 991 -0.28 3.35 15.37
N THR A 992 -0.33 4.68 15.21
CA THR A 992 -0.84 5.59 16.24
C THR A 992 -2.36 5.67 16.07
N VAL A 993 -3.10 5.49 17.16
CA VAL A 993 -4.57 5.49 17.19
C VAL A 993 -5.11 6.56 18.13
N ALA A 994 -6.26 7.13 17.81
CA ALA A 994 -7.01 8.00 18.69
C ALA A 994 -7.85 7.22 19.73
N ALA A 995 -8.24 7.88 20.82
CA ALA A 995 -9.28 7.35 21.69
C ALA A 995 -10.59 7.18 20.88
N GLY A 996 -11.21 6.00 20.96
CA GLY A 996 -12.40 5.65 20.18
C GLY A 996 -12.12 5.14 18.75
N GLU A 997 -10.86 5.02 18.32
CA GLU A 997 -10.55 4.45 17.00
C GLU A 997 -10.81 2.92 16.97
N PRO A 998 -11.44 2.37 15.91
CA PRO A 998 -11.69 0.93 15.80
C PRO A 998 -10.41 0.10 15.61
N ILE A 999 -10.15 -0.83 16.52
CA ILE A 999 -8.93 -1.68 16.52
C ILE A 999 -9.17 -3.15 16.16
N GLY A 1000 -10.43 -3.60 16.08
CA GLY A 1000 -10.78 -4.94 15.62
C GLY A 1000 -12.16 -5.38 16.09
N GLU A 1001 -12.36 -6.69 16.25
CA GLU A 1001 -13.64 -7.27 16.70
C GLU A 1001 -13.48 -8.31 17.81
N VAL A 1002 -14.45 -8.32 18.71
CA VAL A 1002 -14.67 -9.35 19.73
C VAL A 1002 -14.73 -10.72 19.09
N GLY A 1003 -14.07 -11.68 19.73
CA GLY A 1003 -14.08 -13.08 19.34
C GLY A 1003 -14.26 -13.99 20.54
N LYS A 1004 -13.83 -15.24 20.35
CA LYS A 1004 -13.79 -16.33 21.35
C LYS A 1004 -12.45 -17.07 21.32
N GLU A 1005 -11.42 -16.42 20.78
CA GLU A 1005 -10.12 -17.04 20.49
C GLU A 1005 -9.29 -17.21 21.76
N GLY A 1006 -8.51 -18.28 21.87
CA GLY A 1006 -7.70 -18.57 23.05
C GLY A 1006 -8.49 -19.24 24.17
N ASN A 1007 -8.26 -18.83 25.43
CA ASN A 1007 -8.75 -19.49 26.64
C ASN A 1007 -10.12 -18.96 27.11
N GLY A 1008 -11.05 -18.71 26.18
CA GLY A 1008 -12.38 -18.18 26.46
C GLY A 1008 -13.49 -19.25 26.37
N SER A 1009 -14.51 -19.17 27.24
CA SER A 1009 -15.67 -20.08 27.20
C SER A 1009 -16.82 -19.61 26.29
N GLY A 1010 -16.66 -18.47 25.61
CA GLY A 1010 -17.68 -17.81 24.78
C GLY A 1010 -17.18 -16.45 24.27
N CYS A 1011 -17.97 -15.78 23.42
CA CYS A 1011 -17.60 -14.46 22.92
C CYS A 1011 -17.59 -13.42 24.04
N HIS A 1012 -16.49 -12.67 24.15
CA HIS A 1012 -16.32 -11.51 25.05
C HIS A 1012 -15.01 -10.78 24.73
N LEU A 1013 -14.92 -9.49 25.07
CA LEU A 1013 -13.61 -8.82 25.19
C LEU A 1013 -13.09 -9.05 26.61
N HIS A 1014 -11.86 -9.56 26.75
CA HIS A 1014 -11.13 -9.48 28.00
C HIS A 1014 -10.19 -8.27 27.94
N PHE A 1015 -10.28 -7.38 28.93
CA PHE A 1015 -9.60 -6.08 28.95
C PHE A 1015 -8.82 -5.88 30.24
N GLU A 1016 -7.53 -5.55 30.15
CA GLU A 1016 -6.66 -5.26 31.32
C GLU A 1016 -6.09 -3.84 31.25
N VAL A 1017 -5.70 -3.28 32.41
CA VAL A 1017 -5.10 -1.94 32.54
C VAL A 1017 -3.80 -2.04 33.35
N HIS A 1018 -2.67 -1.82 32.67
CA HIS A 1018 -1.34 -1.81 33.29
C HIS A 1018 -0.81 -0.38 33.33
N LEU A 1019 -0.51 0.13 34.52
CA LEU A 1019 -0.06 1.52 34.70
C LEU A 1019 1.39 1.76 34.26
N GLU A 1020 2.24 0.72 34.27
CA GLU A 1020 3.66 0.80 33.91
C GLU A 1020 4.05 -0.21 32.80
N ASN A 1021 3.06 -0.81 32.12
CA ASN A 1021 3.20 -1.93 31.16
C ASN A 1021 4.01 -3.12 31.72
N GLY A 1022 3.76 -3.49 32.98
CA GLY A 1022 4.45 -4.55 33.69
C GLY A 1022 4.03 -5.96 33.31
N SER A 1023 4.26 -6.90 34.22
CA SER A 1023 3.84 -8.30 34.02
C SER A 1023 2.35 -8.47 34.28
N ILE A 1024 1.71 -9.46 33.66
CA ILE A 1024 0.27 -9.76 33.85
C ILE A 1024 -0.18 -9.92 35.33
N TYR A 1025 0.70 -10.42 36.21
CA TYR A 1025 0.50 -10.50 37.67
C TYR A 1025 1.32 -9.46 38.46
N GLY A 1026 1.62 -8.32 37.84
CA GLY A 1026 2.43 -7.23 38.38
C GLY A 1026 1.68 -6.36 39.40
N PRO A 1027 2.40 -5.54 40.18
CA PRO A 1027 1.79 -4.60 41.13
C PRO A 1027 1.17 -3.37 40.44
N ASP A 1028 1.39 -3.21 39.13
CA ASP A 1028 0.90 -2.10 38.30
C ASP A 1028 -0.35 -2.45 37.47
N ASN A 1029 -0.77 -3.72 37.46
CA ASN A 1029 -2.07 -4.13 36.91
C ASN A 1029 -3.18 -3.73 37.91
N VAL A 1030 -4.23 -3.05 37.44
CA VAL A 1030 -5.30 -2.48 38.27
C VAL A 1030 -6.70 -2.81 37.76
N ASP A 1031 -7.68 -2.85 38.67
CA ASP A 1031 -9.11 -3.10 38.38
C ASP A 1031 -9.60 -2.24 37.20
N PRO A 1032 -9.84 -2.83 36.01
CA PRO A 1032 -10.20 -2.06 34.82
C PRO A 1032 -11.58 -1.44 34.93
N SER A 1033 -12.50 -2.08 35.64
CA SER A 1033 -13.85 -1.55 35.84
C SER A 1033 -13.84 -0.32 36.75
N THR A 1034 -12.99 -0.28 37.78
CA THR A 1034 -12.75 0.91 38.60
C THR A 1034 -11.99 1.97 37.80
N TRP A 1035 -10.90 1.61 37.10
CA TRP A 1035 -10.12 2.59 36.32
C TRP A 1035 -10.95 3.28 35.23
N LEU A 1036 -11.77 2.54 34.49
CA LEU A 1036 -12.71 3.12 33.52
C LEU A 1036 -13.78 3.98 34.20
N ALA A 1037 -14.36 3.53 35.32
CA ALA A 1037 -15.33 4.33 36.08
C ALA A 1037 -14.72 5.59 36.73
N GLU A 1038 -13.40 5.66 36.86
CA GLU A 1038 -12.68 6.83 37.35
C GLU A 1038 -12.26 7.80 36.23
N ASN A 1039 -11.74 7.28 35.12
CA ASN A 1039 -11.04 8.07 34.09
C ASN A 1039 -11.79 8.23 32.78
N ALA A 1040 -12.67 7.29 32.38
CA ALA A 1040 -13.44 7.44 31.14
C ALA A 1040 -14.37 8.67 31.22
N SER A 1041 -14.55 9.36 30.10
CA SER A 1041 -15.12 10.72 30.04
C SER A 1041 -16.49 10.84 30.73
N LYS A 1042 -16.46 11.35 31.97
CA LYS A 1042 -17.66 11.46 32.83
C LYS A 1042 -18.62 12.51 32.31
N SER A 1043 -19.91 12.14 32.31
CA SER A 1043 -21.04 13.04 32.03
C SER A 1043 -20.89 14.38 32.76
N SER A 1044 -20.74 15.45 31.99
CA SER A 1044 -20.59 16.83 32.46
C SER A 1044 -21.92 17.45 32.93
N ARG A 1045 -22.58 16.80 33.91
CA ARG A 1045 -23.84 17.26 34.51
C ARG A 1045 -23.64 18.12 35.77
N SER A 1046 -23.36 19.40 35.55
CA SER A 1046 -23.81 20.52 36.40
C SER A 1046 -23.59 21.83 35.63
N VAL A 1047 -24.52 22.78 35.55
CA VAL A 1047 -25.81 22.96 36.29
C VAL A 1047 -26.95 23.15 35.30
#